data_AF-A0AAD7U835-F1
#
_entry.id   AF-A0AAD7U835-F1
#
_cell.length_a   1.000
_cell.length_b   1.000
_cell.length_c   1.000
_cell.angle_alpha   90.00
_cell.angle_beta   90.00
_cell.angle_gamma   90.00
#
_symmetry.space_group_name_H-M   'P 1'
#
loop_
_entity.id
_entity.type
_entity.pdbx_description
1 polymer ?
#
loop_
_entity_poly.entity_id
_entity_poly.type
_entity_poly.pdbx_seq_one_letter_code
_entity_poly.pdbx_strand_id
1 'polypeptide(L)'
;MFRFGFLDEDVEPPEPAEDDVDERPKACRVKVVRGSPDGDVVRVGDEEFFLGTVESTPVEKGVDEGGSVLWECALDLARYLEKHQSVVGLCALELGCGRGLLGLWCLRRGATDVAFCDYNDSVLRCATSNAVARELDCSERRMGNARLYAGDWRDVTPLLNQDYNNARFDVVLTAETTYREDLARALARTLADHLADDGLAFVATKRYYFGTGGGSRPFLDALPRHGLEAVKRAAPLVPATVGDSPHVCRWCGASFGSRNALFRHLRSSSPCLDRAVAADPAGAKVLAAQKQKRYAVLTVGYPGGAVDGETAERAVRECFFGGITTRATAASHRSRSAARSQESGCASSGDVISVSYEGPLVEDVETRLATRGVRVLAVSRPRRAFHAEARCAERTYHYCLPLEWLEGWVDDDASLFEEGHRPRGVAVTLSGAQRALRSLKAALREVERVFSSGGDATWQNFVSSPAGLSPHHRPLAARLDRCRVVRLIRDPVPCAVVAFRARHFVSEQVRRLIAAALAVQRGLLDADYIRLAARQDIVVPPDVLAPFIAPPLLYFAGARFKLRSRSTPFSVGGGPGAVDRTETFAHDLRRKLLLRLENDTFVSDMLPRVSARVKAHLDCTTEATPRARGAPPDARRYGAVLELLREAWASGNAPRTSVARARLIRGAGAERDSGSFTLANPDRERPGGNSPLANARFPALARAVFALEKELRNASSATCAVNSRAAFQPHVDSGTGAGQSLSLVVGLGDYEGGELVIEGTPFDIRYKPLAFDGWRQRHWTLPFEGERFSLVFFTATQRQKKSSRSQLAADVAARLSLEYRADSTDVEAVVEVLGPKPCYRPPDELAGGFDWGPRDHVVLDCGAHIGCFSRYALDRGARSVKAFEPEPSNAALARHNSKAEIVQAAVVARAETTTTATLVLGRTRARDGARNTWRHALERYNHYAEPANLEALPRQTVRCVGFFDVLDDDVTFVKLDVEGAELEILDGFLPGAWRNVCRLVFEYSFTKRPQLAPFRAIVANLEREGFQVAYDFRDTLDTLDEWPGRTDALVFCARACS
;
A
#
# COMPACT_ATOMS: atom_id res chain seq x y z
N MET A 1 -46.36 -8.02 -32.03
CA MET A 1 -45.74 -9.20 -32.66
C MET A 1 -44.47 -8.74 -33.36
N PHE A 2 -43.32 -8.87 -32.68
CA PHE A 2 -41.97 -8.87 -33.27
C PHE A 2 -41.13 -9.77 -32.35
N ARG A 3 -40.74 -10.92 -32.89
CA ARG A 3 -39.85 -11.92 -32.29
C ARG A 3 -38.43 -11.62 -32.76
N PHE A 4 -37.46 -11.69 -31.85
CA PHE A 4 -36.11 -12.13 -32.19
C PHE A 4 -35.77 -13.27 -31.23
N GLY A 5 -35.53 -14.44 -31.81
CA GLY A 5 -35.16 -15.66 -31.09
C GLY A 5 -33.67 -15.62 -30.73
N PHE A 6 -33.36 -16.14 -29.55
CA PHE A 6 -32.03 -16.61 -29.22
C PHE A 6 -32.02 -18.11 -29.53
N LEU A 7 -31.02 -18.53 -30.31
CA LEU A 7 -30.65 -19.94 -30.44
C LEU A 7 -29.97 -20.35 -29.14
N ASP A 8 -30.48 -21.43 -28.56
CA ASP A 8 -29.77 -22.26 -27.59
C ASP A 8 -28.49 -22.79 -28.24
N GLU A 9 -27.35 -22.46 -27.66
CA GLU A 9 -26.22 -23.38 -27.59
C GLU A 9 -25.81 -23.42 -26.11
N ASP A 10 -26.05 -24.59 -25.50
CA ASP A 10 -25.54 -24.98 -24.20
C ASP A 10 -24.01 -24.86 -24.20
N VAL A 11 -23.50 -23.77 -23.65
CA VAL A 11 -22.10 -23.68 -23.21
C VAL A 11 -22.15 -23.51 -21.70
N GLU A 12 -21.86 -24.60 -20.98
CA GLU A 12 -21.57 -24.54 -19.56
C GLU A 12 -20.51 -23.45 -19.32
N PRO A 13 -20.74 -22.54 -18.35
CA PRO A 13 -19.69 -21.59 -17.98
C PRO A 13 -18.47 -22.39 -17.53
N PRO A 14 -17.25 -22.05 -17.99
CA PRO A 14 -16.06 -22.75 -17.53
C PRO A 14 -16.01 -22.63 -16.00
N GLU A 15 -15.82 -23.77 -15.33
CA GLU A 15 -15.55 -23.76 -13.90
C GLU A 15 -14.39 -22.80 -13.62
N PRO A 16 -14.50 -21.95 -12.58
CA PRO A 16 -13.41 -21.06 -12.23
C PRO A 16 -12.19 -21.92 -11.91
N ALA A 17 -11.08 -21.66 -12.61
CA ALA A 17 -9.83 -22.36 -12.40
C ALA A 17 -9.46 -22.31 -10.91
N GLU A 18 -9.47 -23.46 -10.26
CA GLU A 18 -8.79 -23.67 -8.99
C GLU A 18 -7.31 -23.47 -9.23
N ASP A 19 -6.77 -22.32 -8.81
CA ASP A 19 -5.41 -22.13 -8.31
C ASP A 19 -5.18 -20.63 -8.02
N ASP A 20 -6.00 -20.06 -7.12
CA ASP A 20 -5.61 -18.88 -6.34
C ASP A 20 -4.89 -19.41 -5.08
N VAL A 21 -3.56 -19.32 -5.07
CA VAL A 21 -2.76 -19.54 -3.85
C VAL A 21 -2.85 -18.27 -3.00
N ASP A 22 -4.02 -18.07 -2.42
CA ASP A 22 -4.32 -17.09 -1.38
C ASP A 22 -3.68 -17.62 -0.07
N GLU A 23 -2.85 -16.82 0.60
CA GLU A 23 -2.27 -17.14 1.92
C GLU A 23 -3.38 -17.21 2.98
N ARG A 24 -4.16 -18.30 2.97
CA ARG A 24 -5.24 -18.57 3.92
C ARG A 24 -4.63 -19.07 5.25
N PRO A 25 -5.13 -18.62 6.42
CA PRO A 25 -4.66 -19.08 7.71
C PRO A 25 -4.91 -20.59 7.83
N LYS A 26 -3.84 -21.32 8.17
CA LYS A 26 -3.89 -22.78 8.29
C LYS A 26 -4.83 -23.16 9.42
N ALA A 27 -5.79 -24.04 9.12
CA ALA A 27 -6.76 -24.47 10.12
C ALA A 27 -6.10 -25.15 11.32
N CYS A 28 -6.51 -24.79 12.54
CA CYS A 28 -5.96 -25.37 13.76
C CYS A 28 -6.99 -25.48 14.88
N ARG A 29 -6.74 -26.39 15.84
CA ARG A 29 -7.51 -26.50 17.08
C ARG A 29 -6.98 -25.50 18.09
N VAL A 30 -7.89 -24.78 18.76
CA VAL A 30 -7.55 -23.84 19.82
C VAL A 30 -7.96 -24.43 21.16
N LYS A 31 -7.02 -24.47 22.12
CA LYS A 31 -7.31 -24.93 23.48
C LYS A 31 -8.10 -23.88 24.24
N VAL A 32 -9.10 -24.32 25.00
CA VAL A 32 -9.79 -23.48 25.97
C VAL A 32 -8.81 -23.15 27.09
N VAL A 33 -8.52 -21.86 27.30
CA VAL A 33 -7.61 -21.37 28.35
C VAL A 33 -8.27 -20.24 29.12
N ARG A 34 -8.02 -20.16 30.43
CA ARG A 34 -8.42 -18.97 31.21
C ARG A 34 -7.53 -17.80 30.80
N GLY A 35 -8.16 -16.71 30.37
CA GLY A 35 -7.50 -15.49 29.93
C GLY A 35 -7.68 -14.34 30.92
N SER A 36 -7.58 -13.10 30.41
CA SER A 36 -7.73 -11.88 31.20
C SER A 36 -9.06 -11.84 31.97
N PRO A 37 -9.11 -11.26 33.19
CA PRO A 37 -10.37 -10.98 33.86
C PRO A 37 -11.24 -9.94 33.14
N ASP A 38 -10.69 -9.22 32.17
CA ASP A 38 -11.38 -8.17 31.42
C ASP A 38 -12.28 -8.75 30.33
N GLY A 39 -13.48 -8.21 30.20
CA GLY A 39 -14.44 -8.56 29.16
C GLY A 39 -15.78 -7.86 29.35
N ASP A 40 -16.66 -8.00 28.38
CA ASP A 40 -18.00 -7.42 28.43
C ASP A 40 -19.00 -8.42 28.98
N VAL A 41 -20.02 -7.92 29.68
CA VAL A 41 -21.19 -8.71 30.06
C VAL A 41 -22.35 -8.31 29.16
N VAL A 42 -22.94 -9.30 28.50
CA VAL A 42 -24.04 -9.12 27.55
C VAL A 42 -25.26 -9.89 28.04
N ARG A 43 -26.43 -9.25 27.98
CA ARG A 43 -27.68 -9.84 28.46
C ARG A 43 -28.53 -10.40 27.32
N VAL A 44 -28.91 -11.66 27.41
CA VAL A 44 -29.87 -12.34 26.52
C VAL A 44 -31.03 -12.82 27.40
N GLY A 45 -32.21 -12.22 27.22
CA GLY A 45 -33.32 -12.43 28.15
C GLY A 45 -32.98 -11.87 29.54
N ASP A 46 -33.11 -12.73 30.56
CA ASP A 46 -32.77 -12.42 31.95
C ASP A 46 -31.36 -12.91 32.34
N GLU A 47 -30.63 -13.55 31.42
CA GLU A 47 -29.31 -14.14 31.69
C GLU A 47 -28.16 -13.27 31.19
N GLU A 48 -27.07 -13.27 31.97
CA GLU A 48 -25.83 -12.54 31.67
C GLU A 48 -24.75 -13.49 31.14
N PHE A 49 -24.17 -13.15 30.00
CA PHE A 49 -23.06 -13.87 29.37
C PHE A 49 -21.81 -13.02 29.40
N PHE A 50 -20.72 -13.57 29.91
CA PHE A 50 -19.41 -12.93 29.84
C PHE A 50 -18.77 -13.21 28.48
N LEU A 51 -18.26 -12.18 27.81
CA LEU A 51 -17.57 -12.26 26.53
C LEU A 51 -16.18 -11.61 26.66
N GLY A 52 -15.11 -12.34 26.37
CA GLY A 52 -13.75 -11.78 26.38
C GLY A 52 -13.57 -10.63 25.38
N THR A 53 -12.64 -9.72 25.65
CA THR A 53 -12.31 -8.55 24.80
C THR A 53 -11.01 -8.78 24.01
N VAL A 54 -10.95 -8.19 22.82
CA VAL A 54 -9.79 -8.16 21.90
C VAL A 54 -9.75 -6.77 21.27
N GLU A 55 -8.55 -6.19 21.09
CA GLU A 55 -8.41 -4.91 20.37
C GLU A 55 -8.95 -5.02 18.95
N SER A 56 -9.81 -4.08 18.57
CA SER A 56 -10.45 -4.09 17.26
C SER A 56 -9.52 -3.53 16.19
N THR A 57 -9.19 -4.32 15.18
CA THR A 57 -8.58 -3.85 13.92
C THR A 57 -9.65 -3.62 12.83
N PRO A 58 -9.39 -2.80 11.80
CA PRO A 58 -10.32 -2.61 10.68
C PRO A 58 -10.54 -3.93 9.92
N VAL A 59 -11.80 -4.22 9.55
CA VAL A 59 -12.15 -5.44 8.77
C VAL A 59 -11.49 -5.38 7.40
N GLU A 60 -10.60 -6.34 7.13
CA GLU A 60 -9.85 -6.47 5.89
C GLU A 60 -9.84 -7.93 5.42
N LYS A 61 -10.16 -8.15 4.14
CA LYS A 61 -10.30 -9.47 3.53
C LYS A 61 -9.05 -10.32 3.78
N GLY A 62 -9.24 -11.49 4.38
CA GLY A 62 -8.17 -12.46 4.62
C GLY A 62 -7.24 -12.13 5.79
N VAL A 63 -7.41 -10.97 6.44
CA VAL A 63 -6.55 -10.47 7.54
C VAL A 63 -7.33 -10.38 8.86
N ASP A 64 -8.45 -9.64 8.89
CA ASP A 64 -9.39 -9.58 10.02
C ASP A 64 -10.81 -9.56 9.46
N GLU A 65 -11.54 -10.67 9.62
CA GLU A 65 -12.91 -10.82 9.12
C GLU A 65 -13.95 -10.32 10.16
N GLY A 66 -13.52 -9.56 11.18
CA GLY A 66 -14.39 -8.82 12.09
C GLY A 66 -14.82 -9.59 13.34
N GLY A 67 -14.10 -10.65 13.73
CA GLY A 67 -14.46 -11.52 14.87
C GLY A 67 -14.29 -10.87 16.25
N SER A 68 -13.56 -9.76 16.33
CA SER A 68 -13.38 -8.98 17.57
C SER A 68 -14.62 -8.17 17.98
N VAL A 69 -15.57 -7.96 17.04
CA VAL A 69 -16.81 -7.21 17.27
C VAL A 69 -17.98 -8.16 17.54
N LEU A 70 -18.82 -7.85 18.52
CA LEU A 70 -20.11 -8.54 18.70
C LEU A 70 -21.15 -7.92 17.75
N TRP A 71 -21.60 -8.68 16.76
CA TRP A 71 -22.58 -8.23 15.78
C TRP A 71 -24.03 -8.35 16.28
N GLU A 72 -24.90 -7.41 15.88
CA GLU A 72 -26.31 -7.37 16.28
C GLU A 72 -27.09 -8.65 15.95
N CYS A 73 -26.78 -9.31 14.81
CA CYS A 73 -27.47 -10.53 14.40
C CYS A 73 -27.22 -11.72 15.35
N ALA A 74 -26.09 -11.76 16.05
CA ALA A 74 -25.81 -12.81 17.03
C ALA A 74 -26.72 -12.68 18.27
N LEU A 75 -26.92 -11.45 18.73
CA LEU A 75 -27.86 -11.14 19.81
C LEU A 75 -29.31 -11.46 19.43
N ASP A 76 -29.72 -11.09 18.22
CA ASP A 76 -31.05 -11.37 17.72
C ASP A 76 -31.29 -12.87 17.61
N LEU A 77 -30.32 -13.62 17.07
CA LEU A 77 -30.41 -15.07 16.96
C LEU A 77 -30.47 -15.75 18.34
N ALA A 78 -29.67 -15.32 19.31
CA ALA A 78 -29.74 -15.86 20.67
C ALA A 78 -31.13 -15.69 21.31
N ARG A 79 -31.74 -14.50 21.16
CA ARG A 79 -33.10 -14.22 21.64
C ARG A 79 -34.19 -15.01 20.89
N TYR A 80 -33.97 -15.31 19.62
CA TYR A 80 -34.87 -16.17 18.86
C TYR A 80 -34.79 -17.62 19.35
N LEU A 81 -33.58 -18.16 19.48
CA LEU A 81 -33.36 -19.52 19.95
C LEU A 81 -33.95 -19.74 21.35
N GLU A 82 -33.81 -18.76 22.26
CA GLU A 82 -34.42 -18.77 23.60
C GLU A 82 -35.90 -19.10 23.62
N LYS A 83 -36.65 -18.69 22.59
CA LYS A 83 -38.11 -18.87 22.53
C LYS A 83 -38.54 -20.05 21.66
N HIS A 84 -37.65 -20.59 20.84
CA HIS A 84 -38.04 -21.40 19.70
C HIS A 84 -37.25 -22.69 19.53
N GLN A 85 -36.13 -22.87 20.23
CA GLN A 85 -35.29 -24.05 20.07
C GLN A 85 -34.81 -24.57 21.43
N SER A 86 -34.98 -25.87 21.67
CA SER A 86 -34.26 -26.59 22.71
C SER A 86 -32.97 -27.16 22.13
N VAL A 87 -31.89 -27.06 22.89
CA VAL A 87 -30.56 -27.60 22.54
C VAL A 87 -30.05 -28.61 23.56
N VAL A 88 -30.90 -29.02 24.51
CA VAL A 88 -30.57 -30.03 25.52
C VAL A 88 -30.24 -31.35 24.82
N GLY A 89 -29.05 -31.89 25.06
CA GLY A 89 -28.60 -33.16 24.50
C GLY A 89 -28.02 -33.08 23.09
N LEU A 90 -28.03 -31.91 22.44
CA LEU A 90 -27.64 -31.74 21.04
C LEU A 90 -26.16 -31.37 20.87
N CYS A 91 -25.57 -31.80 19.76
CA CYS A 91 -24.25 -31.38 19.31
C CYS A 91 -24.39 -30.16 18.38
N ALA A 92 -23.78 -29.04 18.75
CA ALA A 92 -23.92 -27.77 18.04
C ALA A 92 -22.60 -27.29 17.40
N LEU A 93 -22.71 -26.56 16.28
CA LEU A 93 -21.59 -25.92 15.59
C LEU A 93 -21.89 -24.44 15.38
N GLU A 94 -21.06 -23.54 15.88
CA GLU A 94 -21.12 -22.10 15.61
C GLU A 94 -20.08 -21.70 14.56
N LEU A 95 -20.51 -21.33 13.36
CA LEU A 95 -19.66 -20.88 12.26
C LEU A 95 -19.53 -19.35 12.26
N GLY A 96 -18.30 -18.85 12.24
CA GLY A 96 -18.00 -17.42 12.42
C GLY A 96 -18.36 -16.95 13.83
N CYS A 97 -17.92 -17.70 14.84
CA CYS A 97 -18.38 -17.53 16.21
C CYS A 97 -17.92 -16.21 16.85
N GLY A 98 -16.87 -15.57 16.34
CA GLY A 98 -16.30 -14.36 16.94
C GLY A 98 -16.08 -14.58 18.43
N ARG A 99 -16.69 -13.74 19.27
CA ARG A 99 -16.63 -13.81 20.74
C ARG A 99 -17.40 -14.99 21.38
N GLY A 100 -18.11 -15.82 20.60
CA GLY A 100 -18.68 -17.11 21.01
C GLY A 100 -20.07 -17.09 21.63
N LEU A 101 -20.87 -16.04 21.41
CA LEU A 101 -22.14 -15.86 22.12
C LEU A 101 -23.13 -17.02 21.91
N LEU A 102 -23.31 -17.52 20.68
CA LEU A 102 -24.36 -18.51 20.39
C LEU A 102 -23.97 -19.90 20.91
N GLY A 103 -22.71 -20.28 20.80
CA GLY A 103 -22.21 -21.53 21.33
C GLY A 103 -22.21 -21.55 22.86
N LEU A 104 -21.91 -20.42 23.52
CA LEU A 104 -22.06 -20.29 24.99
C LEU A 104 -23.52 -20.44 25.42
N TRP A 105 -24.43 -19.83 24.65
CA TRP A 105 -25.87 -19.98 24.87
C TRP A 105 -26.29 -21.45 24.77
N CYS A 106 -25.74 -22.21 23.81
CA CYS A 106 -25.95 -23.65 23.67
C CYS A 106 -25.42 -24.45 24.86
N LEU A 107 -24.18 -24.20 25.28
CA LEU A 107 -23.55 -24.86 26.42
C LEU A 107 -24.35 -24.69 27.71
N ARG A 108 -24.78 -23.45 28.02
CA ARG A 108 -25.56 -23.15 29.23
C ARG A 108 -26.94 -23.84 29.23
N ARG A 109 -27.48 -24.16 28.05
CA ARG A 109 -28.78 -24.82 27.86
C ARG A 109 -28.67 -26.33 27.63
N GLY A 110 -27.51 -26.91 27.95
CA GLY A 110 -27.35 -28.37 28.04
C GLY A 110 -27.03 -29.06 26.71
N ALA A 111 -26.47 -28.33 25.73
CA ALA A 111 -25.82 -28.97 24.59
C ALA A 111 -24.72 -29.94 25.08
N THR A 112 -24.62 -31.10 24.45
CA THR A 112 -23.65 -32.15 24.81
C THR A 112 -22.23 -31.76 24.40
N ASP A 113 -22.09 -31.23 23.19
CA ASP A 113 -20.83 -30.73 22.64
C ASP A 113 -21.10 -29.50 21.75
N VAL A 114 -20.18 -28.54 21.78
CA VAL A 114 -20.24 -27.32 20.95
C VAL A 114 -18.90 -27.07 20.27
N ALA A 115 -18.92 -27.01 18.95
CA ALA A 115 -17.80 -26.57 18.13
C ALA A 115 -17.91 -25.07 17.84
N PHE A 116 -16.84 -24.32 18.09
CA PHE A 116 -16.72 -22.88 17.82
C PHE A 116 -15.71 -22.68 16.68
N CYS A 117 -16.15 -22.11 15.58
CA CYS A 117 -15.30 -21.89 14.41
C CYS A 117 -15.20 -20.41 14.08
N ASP A 118 -13.99 -19.87 13.98
CA ASP A 118 -13.74 -18.51 13.49
C ASP A 118 -12.55 -18.48 12.52
N TYR A 119 -12.48 -17.48 11.65
CA TYR A 119 -11.36 -17.36 10.71
C TYR A 119 -10.06 -17.00 11.44
N ASN A 120 -10.14 -16.14 12.46
CA ASN A 120 -8.98 -15.58 13.17
C ASN A 120 -8.68 -16.36 14.47
N ASP A 121 -7.51 -17.00 14.58
CA ASP A 121 -7.14 -17.76 15.78
C ASP A 121 -6.93 -16.86 17.01
N SER A 122 -6.51 -15.61 16.81
CA SER A 122 -6.38 -14.59 17.85
C SER A 122 -7.71 -14.29 18.55
N VAL A 123 -8.81 -14.25 17.79
CA VAL A 123 -10.17 -14.05 18.34
C VAL A 123 -10.57 -15.21 19.23
N LEU A 124 -10.33 -16.44 18.76
CA LEU A 124 -10.60 -17.65 19.54
C LEU A 124 -9.74 -17.72 20.81
N ARG A 125 -8.44 -17.43 20.71
CA ARG A 125 -7.50 -17.50 21.84
C ARG A 125 -7.79 -16.44 22.89
N CYS A 126 -8.11 -15.22 22.50
CA CYS A 126 -8.19 -14.09 23.43
C CYS A 126 -9.64 -13.82 23.92
N ALA A 127 -10.65 -14.05 23.08
CA ALA A 127 -12.05 -13.76 23.43
C ALA A 127 -12.87 -15.03 23.73
N THR A 128 -13.01 -15.93 22.75
CA THR A 128 -13.90 -17.09 22.81
C THR A 128 -13.46 -18.10 23.87
N SER A 129 -12.16 -18.42 23.91
CA SER A 129 -11.60 -19.39 24.87
C SER A 129 -11.81 -18.92 26.30
N ASN A 130 -11.61 -17.63 26.56
CA ASN A 130 -11.77 -17.03 27.87
C ASN A 130 -13.23 -17.03 28.33
N ALA A 131 -14.15 -16.73 27.41
CA ALA A 131 -15.58 -16.78 27.68
C ALA A 131 -16.05 -18.21 28.02
N VAL A 132 -15.61 -19.20 27.24
CA VAL A 132 -15.89 -20.62 27.48
C VAL A 132 -15.27 -21.11 28.80
N ALA A 133 -14.02 -20.75 29.08
CA ALA A 133 -13.32 -21.16 30.30
C ALA A 133 -13.98 -20.63 31.58
N ARG A 134 -14.57 -19.43 31.52
CA ARG A 134 -15.34 -18.85 32.63
C ARG A 134 -16.69 -19.52 32.80
N GLU A 135 -17.37 -19.83 31.70
CA GLU A 135 -18.70 -20.42 31.75
C GLU A 135 -18.71 -21.88 32.27
N LEU A 136 -17.67 -22.65 31.96
CA LEU A 136 -17.59 -24.08 32.32
C LEU A 136 -16.98 -24.34 33.71
N ASP A 137 -16.65 -23.28 34.46
CA ASP A 137 -16.06 -23.29 35.82
C ASP A 137 -14.86 -24.26 35.99
N CYS A 138 -14.05 -24.42 34.94
CA CYS A 138 -12.83 -25.24 34.91
C CYS A 138 -12.92 -26.70 35.37
N SER A 139 -14.10 -27.34 35.38
CA SER A 139 -14.14 -28.80 35.51
C SER A 139 -13.67 -29.43 34.18
N GLU A 140 -12.61 -30.25 34.22
CA GLU A 140 -12.06 -30.93 33.03
C GLU A 140 -13.13 -31.69 32.22
N ARG A 141 -14.11 -32.26 32.94
CA ARG A 141 -15.22 -33.01 32.34
C ARG A 141 -16.19 -32.16 31.53
N ARG A 142 -16.37 -30.86 31.86
CA ARG A 142 -17.22 -29.93 31.10
C ARG A 142 -16.46 -29.20 30.00
N MET A 143 -15.14 -29.00 30.16
CA MET A 143 -14.29 -28.42 29.11
C MET A 143 -14.22 -29.31 27.85
N GLY A 144 -14.41 -30.62 27.99
CA GLY A 144 -14.52 -31.54 26.84
C GLY A 144 -15.69 -31.25 25.90
N ASN A 145 -16.72 -30.55 26.40
CA ASN A 145 -17.94 -30.22 25.66
C ASN A 145 -17.78 -28.97 24.78
N ALA A 146 -16.61 -28.32 24.75
CA ALA A 146 -16.36 -27.13 23.95
C ALA A 146 -15.04 -27.25 23.16
N ARG A 147 -15.11 -27.17 21.83
CA ARG A 147 -13.94 -27.32 20.94
C ARG A 147 -13.85 -26.11 20.01
N LEU A 148 -12.67 -25.50 19.91
CA LEU A 148 -12.47 -24.28 19.12
C LEU A 148 -11.59 -24.58 17.91
N TYR A 149 -11.97 -24.07 16.73
CA TYR A 149 -11.29 -24.29 15.46
C TYR A 149 -11.07 -22.96 14.73
N ALA A 150 -9.81 -22.59 14.48
CA ALA A 150 -9.48 -21.41 13.68
C ALA A 150 -9.25 -21.79 12.22
N GLY A 151 -9.65 -20.95 11.27
CA GLY A 151 -9.30 -21.05 9.84
C GLY A 151 -10.48 -20.95 8.85
N ASP A 152 -10.19 -21.00 7.55
CA ASP A 152 -11.21 -21.10 6.49
C ASP A 152 -12.04 -22.38 6.67
N TRP A 153 -13.36 -22.31 6.46
CA TRP A 153 -14.24 -23.46 6.69
C TRP A 153 -13.87 -24.70 5.87
N ARG A 154 -13.27 -24.55 4.68
CA ARG A 154 -12.77 -25.66 3.88
C ARG A 154 -11.63 -26.40 4.58
N ASP A 155 -10.75 -25.66 5.23
CA ASP A 155 -9.56 -26.19 5.90
C ASP A 155 -9.90 -26.69 7.32
N VAL A 156 -10.95 -26.13 7.94
CA VAL A 156 -11.49 -26.59 9.25
C VAL A 156 -12.32 -27.87 9.10
N THR A 157 -12.96 -28.10 7.95
CA THR A 157 -13.81 -29.28 7.69
C THR A 157 -13.12 -30.62 7.98
N PRO A 158 -11.87 -30.87 7.52
CA PRO A 158 -11.13 -32.08 7.89
C PRO A 158 -10.93 -32.26 9.39
N LEU A 159 -10.73 -31.17 10.16
CA LEU A 159 -10.54 -31.24 11.61
C LEU A 159 -11.84 -31.57 12.34
N LEU A 160 -12.96 -30.96 11.90
CA LEU A 160 -14.29 -31.29 12.41
C LEU A 160 -14.62 -32.76 12.14
N ASN A 161 -14.39 -33.23 10.91
CA ASN A 161 -14.60 -34.64 10.54
C ASN A 161 -13.75 -35.58 11.39
N GLN A 162 -12.51 -35.21 11.70
CA GLN A 162 -11.65 -36.01 12.56
C GLN A 162 -12.16 -36.06 14.00
N ASP A 163 -12.49 -34.91 14.60
CA ASP A 163 -12.82 -34.80 16.03
C ASP A 163 -14.22 -35.30 16.37
N TYR A 164 -15.13 -35.22 15.40
CA TYR A 164 -16.49 -35.71 15.51
C TYR A 164 -16.68 -37.06 14.81
N ASN A 165 -15.60 -37.70 14.33
CA ASN A 165 -15.64 -38.97 13.62
C ASN A 165 -16.66 -39.00 12.46
N ASN A 166 -16.67 -37.93 11.66
CA ASN A 166 -17.62 -37.64 10.58
C ASN A 166 -19.09 -37.54 11.04
N ALA A 167 -19.36 -37.43 12.34
CA ALA A 167 -20.69 -37.11 12.82
C ALA A 167 -21.06 -35.68 12.40
N ARG A 168 -22.29 -35.55 11.92
CA ARG A 168 -22.90 -34.27 11.55
C ARG A 168 -23.57 -33.64 12.77
N PHE A 169 -23.73 -32.33 12.76
CA PHE A 169 -24.26 -31.55 13.87
C PHE A 169 -25.79 -31.45 13.80
N ASP A 170 -26.44 -31.58 14.94
CA ASP A 170 -27.89 -31.44 15.09
C ASP A 170 -28.32 -29.98 14.88
N VAL A 171 -27.45 -29.03 15.26
CA VAL A 171 -27.70 -27.59 15.14
C VAL A 171 -26.45 -26.87 14.64
N VAL A 172 -26.59 -26.09 13.56
CA VAL A 172 -25.53 -25.18 13.08
C VAL A 172 -26.00 -23.74 13.22
N LEU A 173 -25.21 -22.90 13.87
CA LEU A 173 -25.52 -21.51 14.18
C LEU A 173 -24.53 -20.59 13.48
N THR A 174 -25.00 -19.49 12.90
CA THR A 174 -24.12 -18.48 12.33
C THR A 174 -24.79 -17.12 12.25
N ALA A 175 -24.03 -16.06 12.49
CA ALA A 175 -24.50 -14.68 12.46
C ALA A 175 -23.51 -13.77 11.71
N GLU A 176 -24.03 -12.96 10.79
CA GLU A 176 -23.25 -12.04 9.94
C GLU A 176 -22.06 -12.68 9.22
N THR A 177 -22.25 -13.86 8.62
CA THR A 177 -21.19 -14.57 7.87
C THR A 177 -21.40 -14.59 6.35
N THR A 178 -22.48 -13.95 5.85
CA THR A 178 -22.78 -13.88 4.41
C THR A 178 -22.62 -12.46 3.85
N TYR A 179 -21.71 -11.66 4.40
CA TYR A 179 -21.50 -10.27 3.96
C TYR A 179 -20.83 -10.16 2.59
N ARG A 180 -20.20 -11.22 2.07
CA ARG A 180 -19.71 -11.33 0.70
C ARG A 180 -20.34 -12.52 -0.03
N GLU A 181 -20.37 -12.44 -1.35
CA GLU A 181 -20.99 -13.45 -2.21
C GLU A 181 -20.22 -14.80 -2.22
N ASP A 182 -18.89 -14.76 -2.12
CA ASP A 182 -18.05 -15.95 -2.02
C ASP A 182 -18.23 -16.68 -0.67
N LEU A 183 -18.34 -15.93 0.43
CA LEU A 183 -18.63 -16.49 1.75
C LEU A 183 -20.03 -17.10 1.84
N ALA A 184 -21.02 -16.50 1.19
CA ALA A 184 -22.37 -17.08 1.09
C ALA A 184 -22.35 -18.47 0.43
N ARG A 185 -21.54 -18.64 -0.62
CA ARG A 185 -21.34 -19.94 -1.29
C ARG A 185 -20.55 -20.92 -0.41
N ALA A 186 -19.50 -20.45 0.26
CA ALA A 186 -18.72 -21.26 1.18
C ALA A 186 -19.56 -21.76 2.37
N LEU A 187 -20.46 -20.93 2.89
CA LEU A 187 -21.36 -21.29 3.99
C LEU A 187 -22.33 -22.38 3.54
N ALA A 188 -22.95 -22.23 2.37
CA ALA A 188 -23.89 -23.24 1.84
C ALA A 188 -23.22 -24.62 1.68
N ARG A 189 -21.97 -24.66 1.21
CA ARG A 189 -21.17 -25.90 1.16
C ARG A 189 -20.90 -26.47 2.56
N THR A 190 -20.41 -25.64 3.47
CA THR A 190 -20.07 -26.05 4.84
C THR A 190 -21.29 -26.61 5.58
N LEU A 191 -22.47 -26.01 5.36
CA LEU A 191 -23.74 -26.55 5.87
C LEU A 191 -24.04 -27.93 5.29
N ALA A 192 -23.86 -28.13 3.99
CA ALA A 192 -24.10 -29.42 3.35
C ALA A 192 -23.12 -30.51 3.82
N ASP A 193 -21.91 -30.13 4.23
CA ASP A 193 -20.90 -31.05 4.74
C ASP A 193 -21.16 -31.47 6.19
N HIS A 194 -21.64 -30.53 7.03
CA HIS A 194 -21.67 -30.72 8.50
C HIS A 194 -23.06 -30.78 9.13
N LEU A 195 -24.13 -30.42 8.44
CA LEU A 195 -25.50 -30.48 8.98
C LEU A 195 -26.04 -31.91 8.91
N ALA A 196 -26.66 -32.41 9.98
CA ALA A 196 -27.33 -33.71 9.98
C ALA A 196 -28.57 -33.72 9.06
N ASP A 197 -29.01 -34.90 8.62
CA ASP A 197 -30.13 -35.04 7.67
C ASP A 197 -31.45 -34.44 8.22
N ASP A 198 -31.64 -34.48 9.54
CA ASP A 198 -32.73 -33.86 10.31
C ASP A 198 -32.29 -32.64 11.13
N GLY A 199 -31.04 -32.19 10.93
CA GLY A 199 -30.44 -31.06 11.65
C GLY A 199 -30.97 -29.71 11.20
N LEU A 200 -30.87 -28.70 12.09
CA LEU A 200 -31.33 -27.34 11.83
C LEU A 200 -30.19 -26.33 11.77
N ALA A 201 -30.06 -25.65 10.64
CA ALA A 201 -29.16 -24.51 10.49
C ALA A 201 -29.91 -23.19 10.73
N PHE A 202 -29.48 -22.41 11.73
CA PHE A 202 -30.00 -21.07 12.00
C PHE A 202 -28.99 -20.01 11.56
N VAL A 203 -29.37 -19.27 10.52
CA VAL A 203 -28.54 -18.25 9.87
C VAL A 203 -29.15 -16.88 10.07
N ALA A 204 -28.49 -16.02 10.85
CA ALA A 204 -28.89 -14.62 11.02
C ALA A 204 -28.02 -13.70 10.16
N THR A 205 -28.63 -13.11 9.13
CA THR A 205 -27.92 -12.26 8.17
C THR A 205 -28.74 -11.03 7.78
N LYS A 206 -28.04 -9.97 7.38
CA LYS A 206 -28.67 -8.82 6.71
C LYS A 206 -29.17 -9.24 5.32
N ARG A 207 -30.27 -8.59 4.89
CA ARG A 207 -30.82 -8.79 3.54
C ARG A 207 -29.85 -8.37 2.44
N TYR A 208 -29.05 -7.33 2.72
CA TYR A 208 -28.05 -6.80 1.79
C TYR A 208 -26.93 -6.11 2.56
N TYR A 209 -25.69 -6.40 2.20
CA TYR A 209 -24.49 -5.71 2.69
C TYR A 209 -24.00 -4.72 1.62
N PHE A 210 -23.93 -3.43 1.97
CA PHE A 210 -23.56 -2.39 1.02
C PHE A 210 -22.07 -2.43 0.70
N GLY A 211 -21.71 -2.59 -0.57
CA GLY A 211 -20.33 -2.49 -1.07
C GLY A 211 -19.58 -3.81 -1.24
N THR A 212 -20.11 -4.92 -0.72
CA THR A 212 -19.47 -6.25 -0.74
C THR A 212 -20.26 -7.31 -1.51
N GLY A 213 -21.48 -7.01 -1.93
CA GLY A 213 -22.31 -7.88 -2.78
C GLY A 213 -23.02 -9.04 -2.06
N GLY A 214 -22.74 -9.28 -0.76
CA GLY A 214 -23.38 -10.32 0.03
C GLY A 214 -24.77 -9.99 0.58
N GLY A 215 -25.33 -10.93 1.34
CA GLY A 215 -26.64 -10.85 2.00
C GLY A 215 -27.46 -12.13 1.84
N SER A 216 -28.71 -12.08 2.29
CA SER A 216 -29.58 -13.27 2.28
C SER A 216 -29.88 -13.81 0.88
N ARG A 217 -29.93 -12.95 -0.17
CA ARG A 217 -30.27 -13.41 -1.52
C ARG A 217 -29.18 -14.30 -2.15
N PRO A 218 -27.90 -13.87 -2.23
CA PRO A 218 -26.82 -14.74 -2.70
C PRO A 218 -26.71 -16.07 -1.94
N PHE A 219 -26.96 -16.05 -0.63
CA PHE A 219 -26.95 -17.26 0.19
C PHE A 219 -28.10 -18.21 -0.17
N LEU A 220 -29.33 -17.70 -0.25
CA LEU A 220 -30.50 -18.49 -0.65
C LEU A 220 -30.37 -19.05 -2.08
N ASP A 221 -29.73 -18.31 -2.99
CA ASP A 221 -29.47 -18.77 -4.36
C ASP A 221 -28.40 -19.87 -4.42
N ALA A 222 -27.53 -19.98 -3.39
CA ALA A 222 -26.50 -21.01 -3.31
C ALA A 222 -27.01 -22.34 -2.73
N LEU A 223 -28.03 -22.33 -1.86
CA LEU A 223 -28.53 -23.53 -1.16
C LEU A 223 -28.93 -24.70 -2.09
N PRO A 224 -29.72 -24.48 -3.18
CA PRO A 224 -30.20 -25.59 -4.02
C PRO A 224 -29.06 -26.36 -4.70
N ARG A 225 -27.92 -25.71 -4.96
CA ARG A 225 -26.74 -26.35 -5.58
C ARG A 225 -26.08 -27.36 -4.65
N HIS A 226 -26.39 -27.32 -3.36
CA HIS A 226 -25.83 -28.20 -2.33
C HIS A 226 -26.90 -29.08 -1.67
N GLY A 227 -28.07 -29.23 -2.30
CA GLY A 227 -29.16 -30.09 -1.80
C GLY A 227 -29.84 -29.57 -0.54
N LEU A 228 -29.64 -28.30 -0.19
CA LEU A 228 -30.23 -27.67 0.99
C LEU A 228 -31.45 -26.84 0.58
N GLU A 229 -32.50 -26.88 1.42
CA GLU A 229 -33.69 -26.05 1.25
C GLU A 229 -33.95 -25.21 2.51
N ALA A 230 -34.31 -23.94 2.33
CA ALA A 230 -34.67 -23.07 3.44
C ALA A 230 -36.12 -23.37 3.90
N VAL A 231 -36.26 -24.18 4.96
CA VAL A 231 -37.56 -24.71 5.42
C VAL A 231 -38.42 -23.68 6.16
N LYS A 232 -37.80 -22.73 6.89
CA LYS A 232 -38.53 -21.71 7.67
C LYS A 232 -37.76 -20.40 7.74
N ARG A 233 -38.25 -19.36 7.07
CA ARG A 233 -37.75 -17.98 7.26
C ARG A 233 -38.46 -17.41 8.49
N ALA A 234 -37.77 -17.33 9.62
CA ALA A 234 -38.31 -16.63 10.79
C ALA A 234 -38.76 -15.22 10.38
N ALA A 235 -39.90 -14.78 10.91
CA ALA A 235 -40.29 -13.39 10.76
C ALA A 235 -39.10 -12.54 11.25
N PRO A 236 -38.69 -11.53 10.49
CA PRO A 236 -37.57 -10.68 10.86
C PRO A 236 -37.69 -10.23 12.32
N LEU A 237 -36.64 -10.49 13.12
CA LEU A 237 -36.62 -10.16 14.54
C LEU A 237 -36.75 -8.64 14.80
N VAL A 238 -36.42 -7.85 13.77
CA VAL A 238 -36.89 -6.48 13.54
C VAL A 238 -37.74 -6.52 12.28
N PRO A 239 -39.00 -6.03 12.26
CA PRO A 239 -39.95 -6.28 11.16
C PRO A 239 -39.38 -5.87 9.79
N ALA A 240 -38.81 -6.81 9.06
CA ALA A 240 -38.46 -6.65 7.67
C ALA A 240 -39.76 -6.63 6.91
N THR A 241 -39.89 -5.49 6.28
CA THR A 241 -40.89 -5.29 5.31
C THR A 241 -40.47 -6.02 4.01
N VAL A 242 -41.40 -6.79 3.40
CA VAL A 242 -41.45 -7.30 1.99
C VAL A 242 -40.70 -8.61 1.68
N GLY A 243 -41.24 -9.64 1.00
CA GLY A 243 -42.46 -9.89 0.18
C GLY A 243 -42.69 -11.42 0.08
N ASP A 244 -43.81 -11.98 -0.39
CA ASP A 244 -44.36 -11.92 -1.75
C ASP A 244 -45.88 -12.15 -1.78
N SER A 245 -46.64 -11.08 -1.62
CA SER A 245 -48.04 -11.05 -2.02
C SER A 245 -48.23 -9.77 -2.83
N PRO A 246 -49.16 -9.72 -3.80
CA PRO A 246 -49.50 -8.46 -4.46
C PRO A 246 -49.69 -7.42 -3.35
N HIS A 247 -48.97 -6.30 -3.41
CA HIS A 247 -49.02 -5.34 -2.33
C HIS A 247 -50.33 -4.60 -2.43
N VAL A 248 -51.38 -5.17 -1.86
CA VAL A 248 -52.74 -4.68 -1.94
C VAL A 248 -53.06 -3.79 -0.75
N CYS A 249 -53.61 -2.61 -1.01
CA CYS A 249 -54.10 -1.74 0.04
C CYS A 249 -55.31 -2.37 0.72
N ARG A 250 -55.20 -2.68 2.03
CA ARG A 250 -56.27 -3.33 2.80
C ARG A 250 -57.57 -2.53 2.83
N TRP A 251 -57.51 -1.21 2.63
CA TRP A 251 -58.66 -0.32 2.75
C TRP A 251 -59.34 0.00 1.41
N CYS A 252 -58.62 -0.02 0.29
CA CYS A 252 -59.19 0.27 -1.03
C CYS A 252 -59.01 -0.86 -2.07
N GLY A 253 -58.28 -1.92 -1.75
CA GLY A 253 -58.09 -3.08 -2.63
C GLY A 253 -57.12 -2.85 -3.80
N ALA A 254 -56.47 -1.69 -3.92
CA ALA A 254 -55.54 -1.42 -5.02
C ALA A 254 -54.23 -2.20 -4.87
N SER A 255 -53.77 -2.84 -5.95
CA SER A 255 -52.54 -3.65 -5.98
C SER A 255 -51.34 -2.89 -6.53
N PHE A 256 -50.17 -3.08 -5.93
CA PHE A 256 -48.94 -2.36 -6.29
C PHE A 256 -47.75 -3.31 -6.48
N GLY A 257 -46.93 -3.05 -7.50
CA GLY A 257 -45.76 -3.88 -7.85
C GLY A 257 -44.58 -3.82 -6.87
N SER A 258 -44.69 -3.05 -5.78
CA SER A 258 -43.72 -3.07 -4.68
C SER A 258 -44.34 -2.51 -3.40
N ARG A 259 -43.86 -2.95 -2.23
CA ARG A 259 -44.35 -2.42 -0.95
C ARG A 259 -44.09 -0.92 -0.80
N ASN A 260 -43.03 -0.40 -1.43
CA ASN A 260 -42.76 1.04 -1.47
C ASN A 260 -43.83 1.81 -2.26
N ALA A 261 -44.42 1.20 -3.29
CA ALA A 261 -45.54 1.79 -4.02
C ALA A 261 -46.85 1.74 -3.21
N LEU A 262 -47.11 0.64 -2.48
CA LEU A 262 -48.23 0.55 -1.54
C LEU A 262 -48.12 1.58 -0.41
N PHE A 263 -46.95 1.70 0.24
CA PHE A 263 -46.77 2.71 1.29
C PHE A 263 -46.85 4.15 0.76
N ARG A 264 -46.48 4.38 -0.50
CA ARG A 264 -46.67 5.69 -1.14
C ARG A 264 -48.15 6.00 -1.34
N HIS A 265 -48.95 5.02 -1.76
CA HIS A 265 -50.40 5.13 -1.87
C HIS A 265 -51.06 5.41 -0.51
N LEU A 266 -50.67 4.69 0.55
CA LEU A 266 -51.18 4.90 1.91
C LEU A 266 -50.87 6.29 2.45
N ARG A 267 -49.78 6.93 2.01
CA ARG A 267 -49.42 8.30 2.39
C ARG A 267 -50.08 9.38 1.54
N SER A 268 -50.65 9.05 0.37
CA SER A 268 -51.22 10.02 -0.57
C SER A 268 -52.75 10.00 -0.66
N SER A 269 -53.41 9.01 -0.05
CA SER A 269 -54.87 8.86 -0.06
C SER A 269 -55.42 9.01 1.35
N SER A 270 -55.95 10.19 1.69
CA SER A 270 -56.48 10.51 3.03
C SER A 270 -57.43 9.43 3.59
N PRO A 271 -58.41 8.88 2.83
CA PRO A 271 -59.33 7.89 3.39
C PRO A 271 -58.65 6.58 3.79
N CYS A 272 -57.55 6.20 3.12
CA CYS A 272 -56.79 4.99 3.45
C CYS A 272 -55.77 5.26 4.55
N LEU A 273 -55.20 6.46 4.58
CA LEU A 273 -54.28 6.91 5.63
C LEU A 273 -54.98 6.97 6.99
N ASP A 274 -56.14 7.61 7.05
CA ASP A 274 -56.88 7.82 8.30
C ASP A 274 -57.31 6.48 8.89
N ARG A 275 -57.79 5.56 8.04
CA ARG A 275 -58.16 4.20 8.43
C ARG A 275 -56.94 3.35 8.81
N ALA A 276 -55.77 3.62 8.24
CA ALA A 276 -54.53 2.93 8.59
C ALA A 276 -53.98 3.39 9.95
N VAL A 277 -53.99 4.70 10.19
CA VAL A 277 -53.53 5.32 11.44
C VAL A 277 -54.46 4.95 12.60
N ALA A 278 -55.77 4.90 12.36
CA ALA A 278 -56.75 4.49 13.37
C ALA A 278 -56.64 3.00 13.74
N ALA A 279 -56.23 2.14 12.80
CA ALA A 279 -56.14 0.70 13.01
C ALA A 279 -54.84 0.26 13.71
N ASP A 280 -53.74 1.01 13.57
CA ASP A 280 -52.47 0.76 14.25
C ASP A 280 -51.74 2.08 14.58
N PRO A 281 -51.89 2.60 15.81
CA PRO A 281 -51.25 3.84 16.26
C PRO A 281 -49.71 3.78 16.28
N ALA A 282 -49.11 2.59 16.41
CA ALA A 282 -47.65 2.41 16.35
C ALA A 282 -47.15 2.44 14.90
N GLY A 283 -47.96 1.93 13.97
CA GLY A 283 -47.76 2.05 12.51
C GLY A 283 -47.75 3.51 12.01
N ALA A 284 -48.41 4.43 12.72
CA ALA A 284 -48.38 5.87 12.43
C ALA A 284 -46.95 6.44 12.52
N LYS A 285 -46.14 5.97 13.49
CA LYS A 285 -44.72 6.35 13.60
C LYS A 285 -43.87 5.80 12.45
N VAL A 286 -44.17 4.62 11.91
CA VAL A 286 -43.43 4.01 10.78
C VAL A 286 -43.83 4.63 9.43
N LEU A 287 -45.11 4.99 9.27
CA LEU A 287 -45.58 5.77 8.13
C LEU A 287 -45.04 7.21 8.18
N ALA A 288 -44.82 7.76 9.38
CA ALA A 288 -44.14 9.03 9.63
C ALA A 288 -42.59 8.93 9.56
N ALA A 289 -41.99 7.77 9.83
CA ALA A 289 -40.53 7.55 9.86
C ALA A 289 -39.96 7.19 8.47
N GLN A 290 -40.18 8.07 7.51
CA GLN A 290 -39.09 8.46 6.62
C GLN A 290 -38.65 9.84 7.10
N LYS A 291 -37.66 9.92 8.00
CA LYS A 291 -36.84 11.12 8.00
C LYS A 291 -36.14 11.11 6.64
N GLN A 292 -36.69 11.87 5.69
CA GLN A 292 -36.14 12.00 4.34
C GLN A 292 -34.64 12.27 4.48
N LYS A 293 -33.76 11.39 3.97
CA LYS A 293 -32.34 11.73 3.82
C LYS A 293 -32.26 13.04 3.09
N ARG A 294 -31.72 14.06 3.76
CA ARG A 294 -31.57 15.39 3.20
C ARG A 294 -30.19 15.49 2.60
N TYR A 295 -30.12 16.27 1.54
CA TYR A 295 -28.88 16.55 0.85
C TYR A 295 -28.68 18.05 0.87
N ALA A 296 -27.48 18.47 1.23
CA ALA A 296 -27.04 19.84 1.05
C ALA A 296 -25.80 19.84 0.18
N VAL A 297 -25.70 20.83 -0.69
CA VAL A 297 -24.49 21.14 -1.47
C VAL A 297 -24.12 22.56 -1.11
N LEU A 298 -22.98 22.71 -0.45
CA LEU A 298 -22.46 23.97 0.02
C LEU A 298 -21.37 24.43 -0.93
N THR A 299 -21.51 25.64 -1.43
CA THR A 299 -20.40 26.39 -2.02
C THR A 299 -19.75 27.17 -0.88
N VAL A 300 -18.47 26.90 -0.60
CA VAL A 300 -17.75 27.46 0.54
C VAL A 300 -16.47 28.18 0.09
N GLY A 301 -16.05 29.17 0.87
CA GLY A 301 -14.76 29.82 0.75
C GLY A 301 -13.97 29.68 2.06
N TYR A 302 -12.65 29.59 1.95
CA TYR A 302 -11.74 29.45 3.09
C TYR A 302 -10.35 30.04 2.74
N PRO A 303 -9.60 30.56 3.75
CA PRO A 303 -8.40 31.36 3.53
C PRO A 303 -7.11 30.57 3.19
N GLY A 304 -7.14 29.25 3.25
CA GLY A 304 -5.93 28.41 3.12
C GLY A 304 -5.05 28.43 4.36
N GLY A 305 -3.91 27.75 4.32
CA GLY A 305 -3.05 27.52 5.48
C GLY A 305 -3.68 26.55 6.47
N ALA A 306 -3.91 26.98 7.72
CA ALA A 306 -4.53 26.17 8.75
C ALA A 306 -6.01 25.80 8.48
N VAL A 307 -6.69 26.57 7.60
CA VAL A 307 -8.06 26.29 7.16
C VAL A 307 -8.07 26.11 5.65
N ASP A 308 -7.86 24.87 5.25
CA ASP A 308 -7.80 24.37 3.88
C ASP A 308 -9.04 23.53 3.53
N GLY A 309 -9.02 22.90 2.35
CA GLY A 309 -10.19 22.16 1.90
C GLY A 309 -10.49 20.87 2.69
N GLU A 310 -9.49 20.23 3.31
CA GLU A 310 -9.73 19.03 4.14
C GLU A 310 -10.36 19.41 5.48
N THR A 311 -9.82 20.42 6.14
CA THR A 311 -10.37 20.96 7.38
C THR A 311 -11.76 21.57 7.16
N ALA A 312 -12.00 22.23 6.02
CA ALA A 312 -13.33 22.71 5.65
C ALA A 312 -14.34 21.58 5.42
N GLU A 313 -13.94 20.49 4.77
CA GLU A 313 -14.78 19.29 4.60
C GLU A 313 -15.13 18.65 5.94
N ARG A 314 -14.18 18.57 6.86
CA ARG A 314 -14.38 18.07 8.23
C ARG A 314 -15.34 18.95 9.01
N ALA A 315 -15.19 20.27 8.93
CA ALA A 315 -16.09 21.23 9.56
C ALA A 315 -17.54 21.10 9.05
N VAL A 316 -17.73 20.89 7.74
CA VAL A 316 -19.05 20.60 7.16
C VAL A 316 -19.61 19.29 7.70
N ARG A 317 -18.81 18.21 7.72
CA ARG A 317 -19.23 16.91 8.26
C ARG A 317 -19.75 17.02 9.70
N GLU A 318 -19.00 17.70 10.56
CA GLU A 318 -19.35 17.90 11.96
C GLU A 318 -20.59 18.80 12.13
N CYS A 319 -20.70 19.87 11.33
CA CYS A 319 -21.86 20.76 11.37
C CYS A 319 -23.16 20.02 11.05
N PHE A 320 -23.10 18.96 10.24
CA PHE A 320 -24.22 18.10 9.89
C PHE A 320 -24.22 16.76 10.66
N PHE A 321 -23.73 16.77 11.91
CA PHE A 321 -23.78 15.64 12.85
C PHE A 321 -23.15 14.34 12.31
N GLY A 322 -22.00 14.47 11.62
CA GLY A 322 -21.29 13.30 11.08
C GLY A 322 -21.80 12.84 9.71
N GLY A 323 -22.58 13.66 9.00
CA GLY A 323 -23.09 13.35 7.67
C GLY A 323 -21.99 13.02 6.63
N ILE A 324 -22.32 12.20 5.64
CA ILE A 324 -21.34 11.75 4.63
C ILE A 324 -21.04 12.89 3.66
N THR A 325 -19.78 13.31 3.55
CA THR A 325 -19.34 14.41 2.68
C THR A 325 -18.64 13.92 1.42
N THR A 326 -18.72 14.72 0.35
CA THR A 326 -17.80 14.63 -0.80
C THR A 326 -17.44 16.04 -1.26
N ARG A 327 -16.19 16.26 -1.67
CA ARG A 327 -15.67 17.59 -2.03
C ARG A 327 -15.12 17.61 -3.46
N ALA A 328 -15.38 18.69 -4.22
CA ALA A 328 -14.96 18.80 -5.62
C ALA A 328 -13.43 18.73 -5.82
N THR A 329 -12.66 19.01 -4.78
CA THR A 329 -11.19 19.08 -4.75
C THR A 329 -10.51 17.93 -3.98
N ALA A 330 -11.25 16.88 -3.57
CA ALA A 330 -10.69 15.70 -2.87
C ALA A 330 -10.40 14.52 -3.82
N ALA A 331 -9.45 13.63 -3.48
CA ALA A 331 -9.17 12.39 -4.22
C ALA A 331 -9.68 11.10 -3.53
N SER A 332 -10.29 11.22 -2.35
CA SER A 332 -10.45 10.13 -1.37
C SER A 332 -11.56 9.10 -1.65
N HIS A 333 -12.35 9.20 -2.72
CA HIS A 333 -13.42 8.23 -2.98
C HIS A 333 -13.21 7.46 -4.29
N ARG A 334 -12.83 6.18 -4.13
CA ARG A 334 -12.42 5.18 -5.15
C ARG A 334 -11.01 5.44 -5.63
N SER A 335 -10.04 4.62 -5.21
CA SER A 335 -8.76 4.27 -5.85
C SER A 335 -8.42 5.03 -7.16
N ARG A 336 -8.30 6.36 -7.09
CA ARG A 336 -8.14 7.24 -8.25
C ARG A 336 -7.05 8.25 -7.91
N SER A 337 -6.06 8.26 -8.80
CA SER A 337 -4.81 9.03 -8.82
C SER A 337 -4.78 10.33 -7.99
N ALA A 338 -3.63 10.57 -7.34
CA ALA A 338 -3.26 11.81 -6.63
C ALA A 338 -3.49 13.13 -7.41
N ALA A 339 -3.62 13.07 -8.74
CA ALA A 339 -3.91 14.18 -9.66
C ALA A 339 -5.29 14.86 -9.53
N ARG A 340 -5.97 14.71 -8.38
CA ARG A 340 -7.29 15.30 -8.11
C ARG A 340 -7.36 16.04 -6.79
N SER A 341 -6.38 15.84 -5.91
CA SER A 341 -6.29 16.56 -4.65
C SER A 341 -5.80 17.97 -4.92
N GLN A 342 -6.51 18.95 -4.36
CA GLN A 342 -6.00 20.31 -4.24
C GLN A 342 -4.70 20.30 -3.41
N GLU A 343 -3.77 21.19 -3.77
CA GLU A 343 -2.52 21.41 -3.05
C GLU A 343 -2.78 21.72 -1.56
N SER A 344 -2.00 21.11 -0.68
CA SER A 344 -2.13 21.30 0.77
C SER A 344 -2.03 22.77 1.16
N GLY A 345 -2.91 23.23 2.05
CA GLY A 345 -2.95 24.64 2.47
C GLY A 345 -3.47 25.63 1.40
N CYS A 346 -3.92 25.19 0.22
CA CYS A 346 -4.45 26.09 -0.80
C CYS A 346 -5.81 26.68 -0.39
N ALA A 347 -5.99 27.98 -0.62
CA ALA A 347 -7.23 28.69 -0.33
C ALA A 347 -8.34 28.39 -1.35
N SER A 348 -9.58 28.76 -1.05
CA SER A 348 -10.68 28.71 -2.02
C SER A 348 -11.67 29.84 -1.85
N SER A 349 -12.21 30.32 -2.98
CA SER A 349 -13.34 31.27 -3.02
C SER A 349 -14.65 30.61 -3.48
N GLY A 350 -14.71 29.29 -3.60
CA GLY A 350 -15.85 28.62 -4.23
C GLY A 350 -15.75 27.11 -4.32
N ASP A 351 -15.19 26.46 -3.31
CA ASP A 351 -15.17 24.99 -3.22
C ASP A 351 -16.58 24.44 -3.03
N VAL A 352 -16.83 23.22 -3.49
CA VAL A 352 -18.15 22.61 -3.45
C VAL A 352 -18.08 21.33 -2.64
N ILE A 353 -18.79 21.33 -1.51
CA ILE A 353 -18.88 20.21 -0.58
C ILE A 353 -20.35 19.76 -0.54
N SER A 354 -20.61 18.51 -0.89
CA SER A 354 -21.94 17.91 -0.74
C SER A 354 -21.99 17.04 0.50
N VAL A 355 -23.07 17.13 1.26
CA VAL A 355 -23.31 16.35 2.47
C VAL A 355 -24.66 15.65 2.42
N SER A 356 -24.67 14.37 2.80
CA SER A 356 -25.88 13.57 3.03
C SER A 356 -26.06 13.39 4.54
N TYR A 357 -27.21 13.79 5.07
CA TYR A 357 -27.45 13.81 6.53
C TYR A 357 -28.90 13.48 6.90
N GLU A 358 -29.11 13.15 8.17
CA GLU A 358 -30.40 12.80 8.76
C GLU A 358 -30.71 13.76 9.92
N GLY A 359 -31.87 14.43 9.90
CA GLY A 359 -32.27 15.39 10.94
C GLY A 359 -32.87 16.69 10.43
N PRO A 360 -33.22 17.63 11.34
CA PRO A 360 -33.66 18.97 10.96
C PRO A 360 -32.55 19.69 10.18
N LEU A 361 -32.95 20.70 9.39
CA LEU A 361 -31.97 21.54 8.74
C LEU A 361 -31.23 22.29 9.85
N VAL A 362 -29.91 22.34 9.78
CA VAL A 362 -29.15 23.22 10.65
C VAL A 362 -29.38 24.64 10.15
N GLU A 363 -30.20 25.40 10.88
CA GLU A 363 -30.61 26.76 10.51
C GLU A 363 -29.41 27.72 10.50
N ASP A 364 -28.42 27.47 11.38
CA ASP A 364 -27.23 28.31 11.55
C ASP A 364 -25.95 27.75 10.90
N VAL A 365 -26.07 27.04 9.77
CA VAL A 365 -24.91 26.48 9.05
C VAL A 365 -23.85 27.53 8.76
N GLU A 366 -24.26 28.73 8.35
CA GLU A 366 -23.34 29.82 8.03
C GLU A 366 -22.55 30.25 9.28
N THR A 367 -23.22 30.46 10.41
CA THR A 367 -22.60 30.89 11.68
C THR A 367 -21.65 29.83 12.22
N ARG A 368 -22.08 28.56 12.24
CA ARG A 368 -21.27 27.44 12.75
C ARG A 368 -19.99 27.25 11.94
N LEU A 369 -20.08 27.29 10.62
CA LEU A 369 -18.90 27.16 9.76
C LEU A 369 -18.01 28.40 9.82
N ALA A 370 -18.58 29.59 9.98
CA ALA A 370 -17.80 30.83 10.13
C ALA A 370 -16.89 30.81 11.38
N THR A 371 -17.33 30.22 12.50
CA THR A 371 -16.47 30.06 13.71
C THR A 371 -15.22 29.20 13.46
N ARG A 372 -15.24 28.40 12.39
CA ARG A 372 -14.13 27.54 11.97
C ARG A 372 -13.35 28.10 10.79
N GLY A 373 -13.56 29.36 10.44
CA GLY A 373 -12.88 30.02 9.32
C GLY A 373 -13.41 29.62 7.94
N VAL A 374 -14.57 28.95 7.85
CA VAL A 374 -15.19 28.53 6.59
C VAL A 374 -16.40 29.42 6.29
N ARG A 375 -16.37 30.17 5.20
CA ARG A 375 -17.48 31.01 4.75
C ARG A 375 -18.40 30.22 3.85
N VAL A 376 -19.69 30.18 4.16
CA VAL A 376 -20.71 29.62 3.27
C VAL A 376 -21.15 30.70 2.28
N LEU A 377 -21.02 30.41 0.98
CA LEU A 377 -21.33 31.34 -0.11
C LEU A 377 -22.68 31.03 -0.75
N ALA A 378 -23.01 29.74 -0.86
CA ALA A 378 -24.33 29.28 -1.30
C ALA A 378 -24.65 27.91 -0.70
N VAL A 379 -25.94 27.64 -0.49
CA VAL A 379 -26.45 26.32 -0.09
C VAL A 379 -27.54 25.90 -1.06
N SER A 380 -27.37 24.74 -1.68
CA SER A 380 -28.39 24.08 -2.50
C SER A 380 -28.89 22.80 -1.80
N ARG A 381 -30.16 22.47 -2.01
CA ARG A 381 -30.81 21.31 -1.39
C ARG A 381 -31.37 20.39 -2.48
N PRO A 382 -30.52 19.55 -3.11
CA PRO A 382 -31.01 18.68 -4.17
C PRO A 382 -31.95 17.61 -3.60
N ARG A 383 -32.95 17.22 -4.39
CA ARG A 383 -33.89 16.15 -4.01
C ARG A 383 -33.27 14.75 -4.01
N ARG A 384 -32.04 14.61 -4.53
CA ARG A 384 -31.30 13.35 -4.67
C ARG A 384 -29.85 13.56 -4.28
N ALA A 385 -29.16 12.47 -3.95
CA ALA A 385 -27.75 12.47 -3.64
C ALA A 385 -26.93 13.13 -4.77
N PHE A 386 -26.02 14.01 -4.37
CA PHE A 386 -25.06 14.68 -5.24
C PHE A 386 -23.66 14.36 -4.75
N HIS A 387 -22.77 14.00 -5.67
CA HIS A 387 -21.38 13.68 -5.36
C HIS A 387 -20.50 14.71 -6.05
N ALA A 388 -19.91 15.63 -5.28
CA ALA A 388 -19.18 16.78 -5.80
C ALA A 388 -17.99 16.37 -6.66
N GLU A 389 -17.12 15.46 -6.19
CA GLU A 389 -15.95 15.03 -6.97
C GLU A 389 -16.33 14.32 -8.28
N ALA A 390 -17.13 13.26 -8.20
CA ALA A 390 -17.54 12.46 -9.36
C ALA A 390 -18.37 13.22 -10.41
N ARG A 391 -19.07 14.28 -10.01
CA ARG A 391 -19.88 15.12 -10.93
C ARG A 391 -19.12 16.34 -11.45
N CYS A 392 -17.97 16.68 -10.87
CA CYS A 392 -17.14 17.79 -11.29
C CYS A 392 -16.60 17.50 -12.69
N ALA A 393 -17.02 18.31 -13.65
CA ALA A 393 -16.57 18.22 -15.04
C ALA A 393 -15.30 19.05 -15.27
N GLU A 394 -15.09 20.09 -14.47
CA GLU A 394 -14.05 21.07 -14.68
C GLU A 394 -13.79 21.89 -13.42
N ARG A 395 -12.53 22.26 -13.23
CA ARG A 395 -11.98 23.00 -12.10
C ARG A 395 -11.36 24.29 -12.62
N THR A 396 -11.54 25.38 -11.88
CA THR A 396 -10.91 26.67 -12.16
C THR A 396 -10.08 27.11 -10.96
N TYR A 397 -8.79 27.33 -11.21
CA TYR A 397 -7.86 27.94 -10.25
C TYR A 397 -7.54 29.36 -10.70
N HIS A 398 -7.44 30.28 -9.74
CA HIS A 398 -6.96 31.63 -9.97
C HIS A 398 -5.64 31.84 -9.23
N TYR A 399 -4.67 32.44 -9.91
CA TYR A 399 -3.42 32.89 -9.31
C TYR A 399 -3.38 34.42 -9.31
N CYS A 400 -3.13 35.03 -8.16
CA CYS A 400 -2.90 36.47 -8.05
C CYS A 400 -1.44 36.78 -8.36
N LEU A 401 -1.15 37.31 -9.54
CA LEU A 401 0.20 37.66 -9.98
C LEU A 401 0.45 39.16 -9.76
N PRO A 402 1.32 39.58 -8.82
CA PRO A 402 1.71 40.97 -8.65
C PRO A 402 2.31 41.53 -9.94
N LEU A 403 1.82 42.68 -10.40
CA LEU A 403 2.25 43.26 -11.68
C LEU A 403 3.68 43.81 -11.61
N GLU A 404 4.14 44.19 -10.43
CA GLU A 404 5.53 44.55 -10.15
C GLU A 404 6.53 43.41 -10.42
N TRP A 405 6.07 42.16 -10.48
CA TRP A 405 6.93 41.03 -10.86
C TRP A 405 7.25 41.01 -12.35
N LEU A 406 6.51 41.76 -13.17
CA LEU A 406 6.73 41.81 -14.61
C LEU A 406 7.88 42.75 -14.95
N GLU A 407 8.76 42.29 -15.84
CA GLU A 407 9.82 43.14 -16.37
C GLU A 407 9.22 44.29 -17.18
N GLY A 408 9.71 45.51 -16.93
CA GLY A 408 9.22 46.73 -17.58
C GLY A 408 7.84 47.20 -17.13
N TRP A 409 7.28 46.65 -16.03
CA TRP A 409 6.07 47.20 -15.42
C TRP A 409 6.33 48.59 -14.84
N VAL A 410 5.46 49.53 -15.20
CA VAL A 410 5.38 50.87 -14.63
C VAL A 410 3.90 51.11 -14.38
N ASP A 411 3.49 51.56 -13.19
CA ASP A 411 2.08 51.90 -12.91
C ASP A 411 1.73 53.26 -13.54
N ASP A 412 1.82 53.34 -14.88
CA ASP A 412 1.67 54.57 -15.68
C ASP A 412 0.31 54.67 -16.41
N ASP A 413 -0.53 53.64 -16.31
CA ASP A 413 -1.81 53.55 -17.03
C ASP A 413 -2.94 53.08 -16.11
N ALA A 414 -3.50 54.03 -15.35
CA ALA A 414 -4.61 53.77 -14.43
C ALA A 414 -5.88 53.25 -15.12
N SER A 415 -6.05 53.51 -16.43
CA SER A 415 -7.23 53.08 -17.19
C SER A 415 -7.34 51.56 -17.33
N LEU A 416 -6.24 50.83 -17.12
CA LEU A 416 -6.19 49.36 -17.14
C LEU A 416 -7.03 48.71 -16.02
N PHE A 417 -7.31 49.45 -14.95
CA PHE A 417 -8.04 48.95 -13.78
C PHE A 417 -9.54 49.31 -13.80
N GLU A 418 -10.00 50.06 -14.81
CA GLU A 418 -11.40 50.43 -14.98
C GLU A 418 -12.24 49.29 -15.59
N GLU A 419 -13.43 49.03 -15.05
CA GLU A 419 -14.32 47.99 -15.56
C GLU A 419 -14.79 48.28 -17.00
N GLY A 420 -14.54 47.35 -17.91
CA GLY A 420 -15.03 47.43 -19.30
C GLY A 420 -14.11 48.12 -20.29
N HIS A 421 -12.88 48.47 -19.91
CA HIS A 421 -11.90 49.07 -20.82
C HIS A 421 -11.63 48.17 -22.04
N ARG A 422 -12.04 48.64 -23.23
CA ARG A 422 -11.62 48.10 -24.54
C ARG A 422 -10.76 49.16 -25.21
N PRO A 423 -9.50 48.87 -25.57
CA PRO A 423 -8.72 49.82 -26.35
C PRO A 423 -9.42 50.01 -27.69
N ARG A 424 -10.01 51.21 -27.90
CA ARG A 424 -10.53 51.60 -29.21
C ARG A 424 -9.35 51.90 -30.11
N GLY A 425 -9.36 51.30 -31.30
CA GLY A 425 -8.25 51.35 -32.25
C GLY A 425 -7.89 52.77 -32.64
N VAL A 426 -6.72 53.21 -32.19
CA VAL A 426 -5.82 54.16 -32.85
C VAL A 426 -4.41 53.67 -32.55
N ALA A 427 -3.49 53.79 -33.50
CA ALA A 427 -2.08 53.43 -33.32
C ALA A 427 -1.45 54.32 -32.24
N VAL A 428 -1.44 53.85 -30.99
CA VAL A 428 -0.82 54.53 -29.85
C VAL A 428 0.37 53.71 -29.40
N THR A 429 1.50 54.38 -29.20
CA THR A 429 2.69 53.85 -28.53
C THR A 429 2.27 53.33 -27.16
N LEU A 430 2.36 52.03 -26.94
CA LEU A 430 1.81 51.43 -25.72
C LEU A 430 2.65 51.79 -24.50
N SER A 431 1.98 52.05 -23.38
CA SER A 431 2.61 52.37 -22.08
C SER A 431 3.49 51.23 -21.56
N GLY A 432 4.30 51.50 -20.53
CA GLY A 432 5.12 50.48 -19.86
C GLY A 432 4.25 49.32 -19.36
N ALA A 433 3.17 49.66 -18.64
CA ALA A 433 2.16 48.71 -18.18
C ALA A 433 1.60 47.84 -19.31
N GLN A 434 1.21 48.46 -20.43
CA GLN A 434 0.59 47.76 -21.57
C GLN A 434 1.57 46.85 -22.31
N ARG A 435 2.87 47.18 -22.36
CA ARG A 435 3.91 46.29 -22.92
C ARG A 435 4.13 45.08 -22.02
N ALA A 436 4.35 45.28 -20.72
CA ALA A 436 4.55 44.22 -19.75
C ALA A 436 3.38 43.22 -19.74
N LEU A 437 2.13 43.73 -19.68
CA LEU A 437 0.93 42.90 -19.72
C LEU A 437 0.75 42.14 -21.04
N ARG A 438 1.14 42.72 -22.18
CA ARG A 438 1.06 42.00 -23.46
C ARG A 438 2.07 40.87 -23.54
N SER A 439 3.28 41.06 -23.02
CA SER A 439 4.30 40.01 -22.93
C SER A 439 3.82 38.86 -22.02
N LEU A 440 3.29 39.16 -20.83
CA LEU A 440 2.67 38.16 -19.96
C LEU A 440 1.54 37.39 -20.66
N LYS A 441 0.62 38.12 -21.32
CA LYS A 441 -0.48 37.50 -22.07
C LYS A 441 0.02 36.62 -23.21
N ALA A 442 1.16 36.92 -23.83
CA ALA A 442 1.77 36.08 -24.86
C ALA A 442 2.32 34.78 -24.25
N ALA A 443 3.06 34.84 -23.15
CA ALA A 443 3.56 33.64 -22.45
C ALA A 443 2.42 32.72 -21.98
N LEU A 444 1.35 33.29 -21.40
CA LEU A 444 0.17 32.50 -20.98
C LEU A 444 -0.60 31.88 -22.16
N ARG A 445 -0.64 32.56 -23.32
CA ARG A 445 -1.20 31.97 -24.54
C ARG A 445 -0.37 30.79 -25.02
N GLU A 446 0.96 30.83 -24.87
CA GLU A 446 1.80 29.67 -25.20
C GLU A 446 1.51 28.50 -24.25
N VAL A 447 1.35 28.75 -22.94
CA VAL A 447 0.87 27.72 -21.99
C VAL A 447 -0.46 27.11 -22.45
N GLU A 448 -1.47 27.95 -22.73
CA GLU A 448 -2.77 27.46 -23.21
C GLU A 448 -2.60 26.66 -24.51
N ARG A 449 -1.84 27.16 -25.48
CA ARG A 449 -1.63 26.53 -26.79
C ARG A 449 -0.95 25.16 -26.66
N VAL A 450 0.13 25.07 -25.88
CA VAL A 450 0.91 23.83 -25.70
C VAL A 450 0.05 22.73 -25.08
N PHE A 451 -0.79 23.06 -24.10
CA PHE A 451 -1.51 22.06 -23.30
C PHE A 451 -3.02 21.92 -23.61
N SER A 452 -3.54 22.71 -24.56
CA SER A 452 -4.95 22.62 -24.99
C SER A 452 -5.19 21.65 -26.15
N SER A 453 -4.17 21.34 -26.95
CA SER A 453 -4.19 20.23 -27.90
C SER A 453 -3.80 18.95 -27.16
N GLY A 454 -4.64 17.93 -27.13
CA GLY A 454 -4.32 16.63 -26.51
C GLY A 454 -3.28 15.82 -27.29
N GLY A 455 -2.17 16.45 -27.68
CA GLY A 455 -1.03 15.87 -28.38
C GLY A 455 0.13 15.52 -27.44
N ASP A 456 1.35 15.42 -27.99
CA ASP A 456 2.58 14.92 -27.34
C ASP A 456 3.12 15.75 -26.15
N ALA A 457 2.36 16.74 -25.65
CA ALA A 457 2.79 17.61 -24.55
C ALA A 457 2.43 17.02 -23.18
N THR A 458 3.39 16.98 -22.26
CA THR A 458 3.26 16.35 -20.94
C THR A 458 3.66 17.30 -19.80
N TRP A 459 3.09 17.06 -18.61
CA TRP A 459 3.24 17.92 -17.44
C TRP A 459 4.45 17.61 -16.54
N GLN A 460 5.35 16.71 -16.95
CA GLN A 460 6.40 16.15 -16.08
C GLN A 460 7.33 17.20 -15.45
N ASN A 461 7.64 18.27 -16.16
CA ASN A 461 8.48 19.37 -15.64
C ASN A 461 7.68 20.43 -14.86
N PHE A 462 6.37 20.25 -14.74
CA PHE A 462 5.43 21.19 -14.12
C PHE A 462 4.66 20.54 -12.96
N VAL A 463 5.20 19.56 -12.24
CA VAL A 463 4.54 18.91 -11.08
C VAL A 463 5.52 18.61 -9.94
N SER A 464 5.03 18.42 -8.71
CA SER A 464 5.85 17.86 -7.62
C SER A 464 6.09 16.36 -7.82
N SER A 465 7.35 15.98 -7.96
CA SER A 465 7.84 14.60 -8.18
C SER A 465 7.47 13.94 -9.52
N PRO A 466 8.19 14.27 -10.62
CA PRO A 466 8.24 13.38 -11.77
C PRO A 466 8.94 12.04 -11.47
N ALA A 467 9.72 11.96 -10.38
CA ALA A 467 10.34 10.73 -9.92
C ALA A 467 9.26 9.71 -9.53
N GLY A 468 9.04 8.72 -10.41
CA GLY A 468 8.07 7.64 -10.23
C GLY A 468 6.83 7.72 -11.12
N LEU A 469 6.61 8.82 -11.86
CA LEU A 469 5.51 8.91 -12.82
C LEU A 469 6.06 8.94 -14.25
N SER A 470 5.74 7.90 -15.03
CA SER A 470 5.98 7.86 -16.47
C SER A 470 5.46 9.14 -17.14
N PRO A 471 6.17 9.76 -18.10
CA PRO A 471 5.62 10.85 -18.92
C PRO A 471 4.26 10.50 -19.57
N HIS A 472 3.98 9.20 -19.74
CA HIS A 472 2.74 8.65 -20.29
C HIS A 472 1.65 8.40 -19.22
N HIS A 473 1.92 8.69 -17.95
CA HIS A 473 0.94 8.59 -16.88
C HIS A 473 -0.27 9.48 -17.21
N ARG A 474 -1.46 8.88 -17.34
CA ARG A 474 -2.67 9.53 -17.89
C ARG A 474 -3.00 10.93 -17.31
N PRO A 475 -2.80 11.20 -16.00
CA PRO A 475 -2.90 12.56 -15.45
C PRO A 475 -1.86 13.59 -15.96
N LEU A 476 -0.66 13.17 -16.35
CA LEU A 476 0.38 14.01 -16.96
C LEU A 476 0.10 14.34 -18.44
N ALA A 477 -0.98 13.79 -19.02
CA ALA A 477 -1.52 14.15 -20.33
C ALA A 477 -2.89 14.89 -20.24
N ALA A 478 -3.22 15.47 -19.08
CA ALA A 478 -4.49 16.16 -18.88
C ALA A 478 -4.58 17.45 -19.71
N ARG A 479 -5.70 17.67 -20.41
CA ARG A 479 -5.91 18.87 -21.24
C ARG A 479 -6.17 20.12 -20.38
N LEU A 480 -5.47 21.20 -20.71
CA LEU A 480 -5.77 22.55 -20.20
C LEU A 480 -6.80 23.22 -21.12
N ASP A 481 -7.97 23.54 -20.58
CA ASP A 481 -9.07 24.14 -21.35
C ASP A 481 -8.91 25.66 -21.52
N ARG A 482 -8.26 26.34 -20.57
CA ARG A 482 -8.00 27.79 -20.62
C ARG A 482 -6.87 28.23 -19.68
N CYS A 483 -6.05 29.19 -20.12
CA CYS A 483 -5.07 29.92 -19.33
C CYS A 483 -4.97 31.40 -19.78
N ARG A 484 -5.50 32.33 -18.98
CA ARG A 484 -5.46 33.76 -19.34
C ARG A 484 -5.64 34.69 -18.14
N VAL A 485 -5.21 35.94 -18.30
CA VAL A 485 -5.60 37.04 -17.39
C VAL A 485 -7.11 37.27 -17.53
N VAL A 486 -7.83 37.20 -16.42
CA VAL A 486 -9.29 37.41 -16.37
C VAL A 486 -9.69 38.73 -15.71
N ARG A 487 -8.80 39.31 -14.89
CA ARG A 487 -9.04 40.58 -14.21
C ARG A 487 -7.72 41.25 -13.83
N LEU A 488 -7.72 42.58 -13.75
CA LEU A 488 -6.68 43.37 -13.11
C LEU A 488 -7.26 44.01 -11.84
N ILE A 489 -6.47 44.06 -10.77
CA ILE A 489 -6.86 44.58 -9.45
C ILE A 489 -5.78 45.54 -8.99
N ARG A 490 -6.16 46.63 -8.33
CA ARG A 490 -5.23 47.65 -7.84
C ARG A 490 -4.93 47.59 -6.34
N ASP A 491 -5.93 47.29 -5.51
CA ASP A 491 -5.82 47.21 -4.04
C ASP A 491 -5.67 45.74 -3.59
N PRO A 492 -4.74 45.38 -2.66
CA PRO A 492 -3.76 46.22 -1.97
C PRO A 492 -2.50 46.52 -2.78
N VAL A 493 -2.23 45.74 -3.83
CA VAL A 493 -1.14 45.95 -4.78
C VAL A 493 -1.62 45.65 -6.20
N PRO A 494 -1.11 46.36 -7.22
CA PRO A 494 -1.42 46.07 -8.62
C PRO A 494 -1.16 44.60 -8.96
N CYS A 495 -2.19 43.89 -9.42
CA CYS A 495 -2.17 42.44 -9.60
C CYS A 495 -3.00 42.00 -10.83
N ALA A 496 -2.50 41.03 -11.59
CA ALA A 496 -3.27 40.29 -12.58
C ALA A 496 -3.81 38.98 -11.98
N VAL A 497 -5.12 38.76 -12.10
CA VAL A 497 -5.74 37.47 -11.78
C VAL A 497 -5.66 36.57 -13.01
N VAL A 498 -4.84 35.52 -12.92
CA VAL A 498 -4.65 34.54 -13.99
C VAL A 498 -5.51 33.31 -13.72
N ALA A 499 -6.40 32.96 -14.65
CA ALA A 499 -7.27 31.80 -14.52
C ALA A 499 -6.73 30.60 -15.29
N PHE A 500 -6.66 29.45 -14.62
CA PHE A 500 -6.36 28.14 -15.17
C PHE A 500 -7.60 27.26 -15.06
N ARG A 501 -7.99 26.62 -16.16
CA ARG A 501 -9.20 25.80 -16.22
C ARG A 501 -8.89 24.48 -16.89
N ALA A 502 -9.19 23.39 -16.21
CA ALA A 502 -8.98 22.04 -16.72
C ALA A 502 -9.92 21.05 -16.03
N ARG A 503 -10.01 19.84 -16.57
CA ARG A 503 -10.72 18.75 -15.90
C ARG A 503 -10.02 18.31 -14.61
N HIS A 504 -8.70 18.25 -14.62
CA HIS A 504 -7.86 17.76 -13.52
C HIS A 504 -6.63 18.65 -13.37
N PHE A 505 -6.12 18.77 -12.14
CA PHE A 505 -4.88 19.46 -11.83
C PHE A 505 -4.07 18.58 -10.87
N VAL A 506 -2.76 18.55 -11.06
CA VAL A 506 -1.80 17.90 -10.16
C VAL A 506 -1.25 18.94 -9.18
N SER A 507 -0.73 18.49 -8.04
CA SER A 507 -0.08 19.35 -7.05
C SER A 507 1.02 20.21 -7.67
N GLU A 508 1.12 21.47 -7.25
CA GLU A 508 2.07 22.49 -7.71
C GLU A 508 1.98 22.93 -9.19
N GLN A 509 1.10 22.29 -9.98
CA GLN A 509 1.08 22.47 -11.43
C GLN A 509 0.90 23.91 -11.87
N VAL A 510 -0.09 24.59 -11.30
CA VAL A 510 -0.38 25.99 -11.64
C VAL A 510 0.77 26.92 -11.23
N ARG A 511 1.37 26.70 -10.06
CA ARG A 511 2.44 27.54 -9.53
C ARG A 511 3.72 27.43 -10.37
N ARG A 512 4.04 26.24 -10.87
CA ARG A 512 5.17 25.99 -11.78
C ARG A 512 4.95 26.61 -13.16
N LEU A 513 3.72 26.57 -13.69
CA LEU A 513 3.38 27.25 -14.94
C LEU A 513 3.46 28.78 -14.83
N ILE A 514 3.09 29.34 -13.67
CA ILE A 514 3.27 30.77 -13.41
C ILE A 514 4.75 31.14 -13.36
N ALA A 515 5.59 30.36 -12.67
CA ALA A 515 7.04 30.58 -12.64
C ALA A 515 7.64 30.55 -14.06
N ALA A 516 7.25 29.59 -14.88
CA ALA A 516 7.67 29.49 -16.28
C ALA A 516 7.23 30.70 -17.12
N ALA A 517 5.96 31.12 -17.02
CA ALA A 517 5.45 32.26 -17.76
C ALA A 517 6.14 33.58 -17.34
N LEU A 518 6.46 33.74 -16.06
CA LEU A 518 7.23 34.87 -15.55
C LEU A 518 8.68 34.85 -16.04
N ALA A 519 9.36 33.70 -15.98
CA ALA A 519 10.73 33.57 -16.49
C ALA A 519 10.83 33.94 -17.97
N VAL A 520 9.87 33.49 -18.80
CA VAL A 520 9.78 33.87 -20.21
C VAL A 520 9.48 35.36 -20.39
N GLN A 521 8.52 35.92 -19.63
CA GLN A 521 8.16 37.34 -19.73
C GLN A 521 9.32 38.27 -19.37
N ARG A 522 10.14 37.86 -18.39
CA ARG A 522 11.33 38.59 -17.92
C ARG A 522 12.58 38.33 -18.77
N GLY A 523 12.50 37.49 -19.80
CA GLY A 523 13.63 37.14 -20.66
C GLY A 523 14.71 36.28 -19.99
N LEU A 524 14.38 35.62 -18.87
CA LEU A 524 15.28 34.71 -18.16
C LEU A 524 15.33 33.31 -18.80
N LEU A 525 14.26 32.94 -19.49
CA LEU A 525 14.15 31.73 -20.31
C LEU A 525 13.64 32.12 -21.71
N ASP A 526 14.00 31.32 -22.71
CA ASP A 526 13.65 31.58 -24.10
C ASP A 526 12.14 31.47 -24.34
N ALA A 527 11.65 32.16 -25.38
CA ALA A 527 10.22 32.27 -25.68
C ALA A 527 9.54 30.92 -25.95
N ASP A 528 10.29 29.91 -26.38
CA ASP A 528 9.84 28.55 -26.66
C ASP A 528 10.08 27.58 -25.49
N TYR A 529 10.62 28.03 -24.35
CA TYR A 529 10.88 27.19 -23.17
C TYR A 529 9.67 26.34 -22.77
N ILE A 530 8.48 26.95 -22.72
CA ILE A 530 7.25 26.27 -22.29
C ILE A 530 6.92 25.10 -23.22
N ARG A 531 7.19 25.24 -24.51
CA ARG A 531 7.02 24.18 -25.50
C ARG A 531 8.10 23.12 -25.36
N LEU A 532 9.36 23.52 -25.18
CA LEU A 532 10.49 22.62 -25.00
C LEU A 532 10.33 21.76 -23.74
N ALA A 533 10.03 22.39 -22.60
CA ALA A 533 9.82 21.73 -21.31
C ALA A 533 8.55 20.87 -21.26
N ALA A 534 7.63 21.02 -22.21
CA ALA A 534 6.45 20.17 -22.34
C ALA A 534 6.70 18.91 -23.19
N ARG A 535 7.85 18.78 -23.86
CA ARG A 535 8.13 17.58 -24.66
C ARG A 535 8.41 16.39 -23.76
N GLN A 536 7.90 15.21 -24.12
CA GLN A 536 8.09 13.96 -23.37
C GLN A 536 9.55 13.56 -23.17
N ASP A 537 10.42 13.88 -24.13
CA ASP A 537 11.84 13.52 -24.11
C ASP A 537 12.71 14.47 -23.27
N ILE A 538 12.13 15.56 -22.76
CA ILE A 538 12.81 16.52 -21.90
C ILE A 538 12.36 16.31 -20.46
N VAL A 539 13.27 15.84 -19.61
CA VAL A 539 13.07 15.74 -18.16
C VAL A 539 14.14 16.56 -17.48
N VAL A 540 13.72 17.59 -16.76
CA VAL A 540 14.62 18.41 -15.95
C VAL A 540 14.73 17.76 -14.56
N PRO A 541 15.94 17.51 -14.05
CA PRO A 541 16.15 16.85 -12.77
C PRO A 541 15.36 17.52 -11.63
N PRO A 542 14.78 16.74 -10.69
CA PRO A 542 14.00 17.28 -9.58
C PRO A 542 14.77 18.29 -8.72
N ASP A 543 16.09 18.15 -8.55
CA ASP A 543 16.94 19.09 -7.79
C ASP A 543 17.15 20.44 -8.51
N VAL A 544 16.99 20.45 -9.85
CA VAL A 544 17.01 21.65 -10.68
C VAL A 544 15.64 22.33 -10.63
N LEU A 545 14.55 21.55 -10.70
CA LEU A 545 13.17 22.06 -10.71
C LEU A 545 12.56 22.34 -9.32
N ALA A 546 13.06 21.73 -8.25
CA ALA A 546 12.48 21.86 -6.90
C ALA A 546 12.26 23.32 -6.47
N PRO A 547 13.22 24.25 -6.65
CA PRO A 547 13.02 25.66 -6.30
C PRO A 547 12.23 26.47 -7.35
N PHE A 548 11.84 25.88 -8.48
CA PHE A 548 11.11 26.55 -9.58
C PHE A 548 9.59 26.59 -9.34
N ILE A 549 9.17 27.16 -8.21
CA ILE A 549 7.76 27.23 -7.81
C ILE A 549 7.38 28.64 -7.33
N ALA A 550 6.36 29.24 -7.95
CA ALA A 550 5.90 30.57 -7.57
C ALA A 550 5.27 30.57 -6.16
N PRO A 551 5.30 31.68 -5.40
CA PRO A 551 4.66 31.78 -4.07
C PRO A 551 3.19 31.33 -4.04
N PRO A 552 2.64 30.91 -2.88
CA PRO A 552 1.30 30.31 -2.79
C PRO A 552 0.16 31.35 -2.86
N LEU A 553 0.14 32.18 -3.90
CA LEU A 553 -0.93 33.15 -4.24
C LEU A 553 -2.07 32.51 -5.06
N LEU A 554 -2.14 31.18 -5.04
CA LEU A 554 -3.11 30.35 -5.75
C LEU A 554 -4.33 30.09 -4.87
N TYR A 555 -5.53 30.19 -5.46
CA TYR A 555 -6.76 29.74 -4.82
C TYR A 555 -7.68 29.01 -5.79
N PHE A 556 -8.44 28.05 -5.27
CA PHE A 556 -9.49 27.36 -6.02
C PHE A 556 -10.69 28.29 -6.19
N ALA A 557 -10.93 28.73 -7.43
CA ALA A 557 -11.98 29.70 -7.74
C ALA A 557 -13.36 29.05 -7.91
N GLY A 558 -13.42 27.79 -8.36
CA GLY A 558 -14.65 27.02 -8.38
C GLY A 558 -14.69 25.84 -9.35
N ALA A 559 -15.80 25.09 -9.29
CA ALA A 559 -16.07 23.89 -10.10
C ALA A 559 -17.29 24.06 -11.01
N ARG A 560 -17.28 23.39 -12.18
CA ARG A 560 -18.47 23.23 -13.05
C ARG A 560 -18.93 21.78 -13.09
N PHE A 561 -20.24 21.57 -13.19
CA PHE A 561 -20.88 20.26 -13.14
C PHE A 561 -21.75 19.99 -14.39
N LYS A 562 -21.76 18.75 -14.88
CA LYS A 562 -22.64 18.29 -15.97
C LYS A 562 -23.89 17.58 -15.39
N LEU A 563 -25.10 17.99 -15.78
CA LEU A 563 -26.37 17.37 -15.40
C LEU A 563 -26.99 16.64 -16.60
N ARG A 564 -27.55 15.43 -16.38
CA ARG A 564 -28.10 14.52 -17.42
C ARG A 564 -29.28 15.07 -18.25
N SER A 565 -29.81 16.26 -17.95
CA SER A 565 -31.00 16.82 -18.64
C SER A 565 -30.82 18.22 -19.23
N ARG A 566 -29.61 18.80 -19.22
CA ARG A 566 -29.34 20.10 -19.86
C ARG A 566 -27.97 20.07 -20.53
N SER A 567 -27.91 20.49 -21.79
CA SER A 567 -26.69 20.64 -22.59
C SER A 567 -25.78 21.78 -22.13
N THR A 568 -26.16 22.53 -21.08
CA THR A 568 -25.41 23.65 -20.52
C THR A 568 -24.92 23.36 -19.08
N PRO A 569 -23.62 23.62 -18.76
CA PRO A 569 -23.10 23.52 -17.40
C PRO A 569 -23.85 24.47 -16.45
N PHE A 570 -24.24 23.97 -15.27
CA PHE A 570 -24.87 24.78 -14.21
C PHE A 570 -23.83 25.11 -13.13
N SER A 571 -23.76 26.39 -12.74
CA SER A 571 -23.01 26.82 -11.55
C SER A 571 -23.88 26.58 -10.31
N VAL A 572 -23.36 25.90 -9.29
CA VAL A 572 -24.08 25.72 -8.02
C VAL A 572 -24.05 27.05 -7.26
N GLY A 573 -24.95 27.97 -7.62
CA GLY A 573 -25.09 29.29 -7.02
C GLY A 573 -26.48 29.85 -7.33
N GLY A 574 -27.27 30.11 -6.29
CA GLY A 574 -28.67 30.53 -6.40
C GLY A 574 -28.82 32.05 -6.46
N GLY A 575 -29.67 32.55 -7.35
CA GLY A 575 -30.15 33.94 -7.37
C GLY A 575 -29.08 35.03 -7.56
N PRO A 576 -29.48 36.29 -7.83
CA PRO A 576 -28.56 37.42 -7.99
C PRO A 576 -27.69 37.70 -6.76
N GLY A 577 -28.20 37.46 -5.55
CA GLY A 577 -27.49 37.77 -4.29
C GLY A 577 -26.34 36.84 -3.89
N ALA A 578 -26.26 35.60 -4.42
CA ALA A 578 -25.13 34.71 -4.12
C ALA A 578 -23.87 35.04 -4.94
N VAL A 579 -24.05 35.65 -6.11
CA VAL A 579 -22.94 36.10 -6.97
C VAL A 579 -22.18 37.22 -6.27
N ASP A 580 -22.91 38.16 -5.65
CA ASP A 580 -22.35 39.28 -4.88
C ASP A 580 -21.55 38.82 -3.66
N ARG A 581 -22.10 37.90 -2.85
CA ARG A 581 -21.38 37.29 -1.70
C ARG A 581 -20.09 36.55 -2.11
N THR A 582 -20.12 35.87 -3.25
CA THR A 582 -18.97 35.10 -3.77
C THR A 582 -17.85 36.05 -4.20
N GLU A 583 -18.19 37.12 -4.92
CA GLU A 583 -17.21 38.10 -5.39
C GLU A 583 -16.61 38.91 -4.23
N THR A 584 -17.42 39.34 -3.26
CA THR A 584 -16.94 40.04 -2.06
C THR A 584 -15.96 39.19 -1.26
N PHE A 585 -16.28 37.92 -1.01
CA PHE A 585 -15.34 37.02 -0.32
C PHE A 585 -14.08 36.77 -1.16
N ALA A 586 -14.21 36.60 -2.47
CA ALA A 586 -13.07 36.43 -3.36
C ALA A 586 -12.18 37.68 -3.36
N HIS A 587 -12.75 38.88 -3.29
CA HIS A 587 -12.02 40.14 -3.17
C HIS A 587 -11.16 40.18 -1.90
N ASP A 588 -11.78 39.91 -0.75
CA ASP A 588 -11.08 39.88 0.54
C ASP A 588 -9.99 38.80 0.58
N LEU A 589 -10.27 37.62 0.00
CA LEU A 589 -9.30 36.54 -0.10
C LEU A 589 -8.07 36.96 -0.90
N ARG A 590 -8.27 37.59 -2.06
CA ARG A 590 -7.16 38.07 -2.90
C ARG A 590 -6.31 39.11 -2.16
N ARG A 591 -6.95 40.05 -1.46
CA ARG A 591 -6.24 41.02 -0.62
C ARG A 591 -5.41 40.34 0.45
N LYS A 592 -5.96 39.35 1.17
CA LYS A 592 -5.22 38.57 2.19
C LYS A 592 -4.05 37.78 1.60
N LEU A 593 -4.21 37.18 0.42
CA LEU A 593 -3.13 36.45 -0.25
C LEU A 593 -1.99 37.40 -0.63
N LEU A 594 -2.31 38.55 -1.22
CA LEU A 594 -1.31 39.54 -1.64
C LEU A 594 -0.55 40.16 -0.46
N LEU A 595 -1.20 40.34 0.70
CA LEU A 595 -0.53 40.82 1.91
C LEU A 595 0.48 39.82 2.51
N ARG A 596 0.51 38.55 2.07
CA ARG A 596 1.50 37.56 2.53
C ARG A 596 2.90 37.74 1.90
N LEU A 597 3.07 38.72 1.01
CA LEU A 597 4.28 38.91 0.21
C LEU A 597 5.37 39.77 0.87
N GLU A 598 5.25 40.10 2.15
CA GLU A 598 6.27 40.87 2.86
C GLU A 598 7.63 40.15 2.81
N ASN A 599 8.65 40.82 2.21
CA ASN A 599 10.03 40.33 2.07
C ASN A 599 10.25 39.15 1.12
N ASP A 600 9.34 38.90 0.16
CA ASP A 600 9.50 37.81 -0.81
C ASP A 600 10.62 38.11 -1.84
N THR A 601 11.64 37.24 -1.91
CA THR A 601 12.78 37.35 -2.83
C THR A 601 12.63 36.50 -4.08
N PHE A 602 11.41 36.01 -4.39
CA PHE A 602 11.16 35.11 -5.51
C PHE A 602 11.64 35.70 -6.83
N VAL A 603 11.25 36.92 -7.16
CA VAL A 603 11.59 37.54 -8.45
C VAL A 603 13.02 38.07 -8.49
N SER A 604 13.54 38.55 -7.36
CA SER A 604 14.86 39.20 -7.28
C SER A 604 16.02 38.21 -7.15
N ASP A 605 15.85 37.06 -6.50
CA ASP A 605 16.90 36.05 -6.29
C ASP A 605 16.53 34.69 -6.89
N MET A 606 15.44 34.07 -6.44
CA MET A 606 15.17 32.66 -6.77
C MET A 606 14.89 32.45 -8.27
N LEU A 607 14.02 33.25 -8.86
CA LEU A 607 13.59 33.09 -10.25
C LEU A 607 14.76 33.23 -11.24
N PRO A 608 15.64 34.25 -11.16
CA PRO A 608 16.85 34.33 -11.98
C PRO A 608 17.80 33.14 -11.77
N ARG A 609 18.12 32.81 -10.51
CA ARG A 609 19.07 31.74 -10.17
C ARG A 609 18.62 30.38 -10.70
N VAL A 610 17.35 30.06 -10.52
CA VAL A 610 16.78 28.77 -10.97
C VAL A 610 16.58 28.76 -12.48
N SER A 611 16.15 29.87 -13.09
CA SER A 611 16.06 29.98 -14.55
C SER A 611 17.42 29.76 -15.21
N ALA A 612 18.50 30.29 -14.64
CA ALA A 612 19.86 30.04 -15.15
C ALA A 612 20.25 28.55 -15.09
N ARG A 613 19.93 27.85 -14.00
CA ARG A 613 20.16 26.39 -13.88
C ARG A 613 19.34 25.59 -14.88
N VAL A 614 18.06 25.93 -15.03
CA VAL A 614 17.14 25.30 -16.00
C VAL A 614 17.62 25.53 -17.41
N LYS A 615 18.02 26.76 -17.75
CA LYS A 615 18.57 27.10 -19.05
C LYS A 615 19.86 26.33 -19.32
N ALA A 616 20.82 26.35 -18.39
CA ALA A 616 22.08 25.60 -18.54
C ALA A 616 21.84 24.10 -18.75
N HIS A 617 20.88 23.51 -18.02
CA HIS A 617 20.47 22.11 -18.22
C HIS A 617 19.92 21.90 -19.63
N LEU A 618 18.97 22.74 -20.07
CA LEU A 618 18.36 22.64 -21.39
C LEU A 618 19.34 22.88 -22.53
N ASP A 619 20.26 23.84 -22.41
CA ASP A 619 21.33 24.09 -23.38
C ASP A 619 22.21 22.84 -23.51
N CYS A 620 22.60 22.21 -22.40
CA CYS A 620 23.33 20.93 -22.42
C CYS A 620 22.49 19.78 -23.04
N THR A 621 21.17 19.78 -22.81
CA THR A 621 20.26 18.74 -23.29
C THR A 621 19.88 18.92 -24.78
N THR A 622 19.98 20.14 -25.31
CA THR A 622 19.60 20.50 -26.68
C THR A 622 20.79 20.63 -27.62
N GLU A 623 21.99 20.98 -27.12
CA GLU A 623 23.27 20.85 -27.84
C GLU A 623 23.68 19.38 -28.03
N ALA A 624 23.18 18.49 -27.16
CA ALA A 624 23.10 17.07 -27.46
C ALA A 624 22.05 16.88 -28.57
N THR A 625 22.52 16.91 -29.83
CA THR A 625 21.79 16.64 -31.09
C THR A 625 20.38 16.08 -30.89
N PRO A 626 19.32 16.73 -31.43
CA PRO A 626 17.95 16.33 -31.19
C PRO A 626 17.78 14.85 -31.56
N ARG A 627 17.41 14.02 -30.58
CA ARG A 627 16.78 12.72 -30.85
C ARG A 627 15.40 13.00 -31.44
N ALA A 628 15.40 13.39 -32.72
CA ALA A 628 14.33 13.07 -33.63
C ALA A 628 13.94 11.59 -33.44
N ARG A 629 12.72 11.21 -33.83
CA ARG A 629 12.39 9.81 -34.12
C ARG A 629 13.34 9.31 -35.21
N GLY A 630 14.56 9.00 -34.84
CA GLY A 630 15.50 8.27 -35.67
C GLY A 630 15.00 6.86 -35.66
N ALA A 631 14.73 6.31 -36.85
CA ALA A 631 14.91 4.89 -37.06
C ALA A 631 16.21 4.45 -36.33
N PRO A 632 16.25 3.23 -35.76
CA PRO A 632 17.44 2.75 -35.05
C PRO A 632 18.68 3.15 -35.87
N PRO A 633 19.71 3.77 -35.24
CA PRO A 633 20.83 4.38 -35.96
C PRO A 633 21.53 3.43 -36.93
N ASP A 634 21.24 2.14 -36.83
CA ASP A 634 21.60 1.11 -37.76
C ASP A 634 20.50 0.02 -37.85
N ALA A 635 19.42 0.30 -38.60
CA ALA A 635 18.32 -0.65 -38.80
C ALA A 635 18.78 -1.99 -39.42
N ARG A 636 19.91 -2.00 -40.13
CA ARG A 636 20.52 -3.22 -40.68
C ARG A 636 21.16 -4.08 -39.60
N ARG A 637 21.87 -3.45 -38.65
CA ARG A 637 22.61 -4.14 -37.57
C ARG A 637 21.71 -4.88 -36.57
N TYR A 638 20.64 -4.24 -36.11
CA TYR A 638 19.76 -4.83 -35.08
C TYR A 638 18.48 -5.45 -35.65
N GLY A 639 18.11 -5.09 -36.89
CA GLY A 639 16.81 -5.44 -37.50
C GLY A 639 16.57 -6.94 -37.56
N ALA A 640 17.55 -7.71 -38.07
CA ALA A 640 17.42 -9.16 -38.20
C ALA A 640 17.19 -9.86 -36.85
N VAL A 641 17.89 -9.42 -35.79
CA VAL A 641 17.69 -9.97 -34.44
C VAL A 641 16.32 -9.58 -33.89
N LEU A 642 15.90 -8.32 -34.08
CA LEU A 642 14.60 -7.84 -33.61
C LEU A 642 13.42 -8.56 -34.29
N GLU A 643 13.49 -8.82 -35.59
CA GLU A 643 12.48 -9.61 -36.33
C GLU A 643 12.38 -11.04 -35.78
N LEU A 644 13.52 -11.71 -35.59
CA LEU A 644 13.55 -13.06 -35.03
C LEU A 644 13.06 -13.11 -33.57
N LEU A 645 13.29 -12.06 -32.78
CA LEU A 645 12.73 -11.94 -31.43
C LEU A 645 11.20 -11.80 -31.46
N ARG A 646 10.66 -10.99 -32.37
CA ARG A 646 9.22 -10.84 -32.57
C ARG A 646 8.58 -12.14 -33.01
N GLU A 647 9.19 -12.85 -33.97
CA GLU A 647 8.71 -14.17 -34.40
C GLU A 647 8.73 -15.19 -33.26
N ALA A 648 9.80 -15.24 -32.48
CA ALA A 648 9.93 -16.17 -31.36
C ALA A 648 8.82 -15.98 -30.32
N TRP A 649 8.49 -14.73 -29.97
CA TRP A 649 7.40 -14.42 -29.03
C TRP A 649 6.01 -14.55 -29.66
N ALA A 650 5.82 -14.14 -30.92
CA ALA A 650 4.54 -14.29 -31.63
C ALA A 650 4.15 -15.77 -31.85
N SER A 651 5.14 -16.67 -31.95
CA SER A 651 4.89 -18.10 -32.12
C SER A 651 4.28 -18.79 -30.89
N GLY A 652 4.31 -18.15 -29.72
CA GLY A 652 3.92 -18.77 -28.44
C GLY A 652 4.86 -19.89 -27.96
N ASN A 653 5.94 -20.19 -28.70
CA ASN A 653 6.86 -21.30 -28.41
C ASN A 653 8.09 -20.89 -27.58
N ALA A 654 8.16 -19.63 -27.15
CA ALA A 654 9.21 -19.14 -26.25
C ALA A 654 9.26 -20.00 -24.97
N PRO A 655 10.44 -20.51 -24.55
CA PRO A 655 10.55 -21.29 -23.32
C PRO A 655 10.05 -20.52 -22.10
N ARG A 656 9.40 -21.23 -21.17
CA ARG A 656 8.97 -20.65 -19.90
C ARG A 656 10.15 -20.09 -19.13
N THR A 657 9.94 -18.93 -18.53
CA THR A 657 10.92 -18.30 -17.63
C THR A 657 11.22 -19.23 -16.45
N SER A 658 12.50 -19.47 -16.17
CA SER A 658 12.91 -20.29 -15.01
C SER A 658 12.36 -19.71 -13.70
N VAL A 659 12.00 -20.55 -12.73
CA VAL A 659 11.45 -20.13 -11.42
C VAL A 659 12.35 -19.10 -10.72
N ALA A 660 13.68 -19.29 -10.78
CA ALA A 660 14.63 -18.35 -10.17
C ALA A 660 14.55 -16.95 -10.81
N ARG A 661 14.41 -16.87 -12.14
CA ARG A 661 14.35 -15.60 -12.87
C ARG A 661 12.96 -14.97 -12.85
N ALA A 662 11.90 -15.76 -12.82
CA ALA A 662 10.52 -15.27 -12.67
C ALA A 662 10.33 -14.50 -11.35
N ARG A 663 10.97 -14.95 -10.26
CA ARG A 663 10.97 -14.27 -8.95
C ARG A 663 11.59 -12.88 -8.96
N LEU A 664 12.39 -12.55 -9.97
CA LEU A 664 13.07 -11.26 -10.12
C LEU A 664 12.28 -10.30 -11.02
N ILE A 665 11.27 -10.77 -11.74
CA ILE A 665 10.50 -9.95 -12.69
C ILE A 665 9.19 -9.52 -12.02
N ARG A 666 8.96 -8.20 -11.90
CA ARG A 666 7.70 -7.65 -11.36
C ARG A 666 6.52 -8.08 -12.24
N GLY A 667 5.45 -8.59 -11.63
CA GLY A 667 4.23 -8.97 -12.34
C GLY A 667 4.33 -10.24 -13.20
N ALA A 668 5.36 -11.07 -13.00
CA ALA A 668 5.51 -12.34 -13.70
C ALA A 668 4.28 -13.24 -13.48
N GLY A 669 3.44 -13.37 -14.51
CA GLY A 669 2.19 -14.15 -14.48
C GLY A 669 0.92 -13.36 -14.82
N ALA A 670 0.93 -12.03 -14.77
CA ALA A 670 -0.24 -11.19 -15.06
C ALA A 670 -0.40 -10.82 -16.55
N GLU A 671 0.69 -10.82 -17.31
CA GLU A 671 0.70 -10.53 -18.75
C GLU A 671 1.27 -11.73 -19.54
N ARG A 672 0.54 -12.21 -20.56
CA ARG A 672 0.92 -13.37 -21.40
C ARG A 672 2.21 -13.17 -22.21
N ASP A 673 2.75 -11.95 -22.28
CA ASP A 673 3.84 -11.57 -23.19
C ASP A 673 5.19 -11.28 -22.50
N SER A 674 5.27 -11.35 -21.16
CA SER A 674 6.52 -11.09 -20.41
C SER A 674 7.29 -12.38 -20.13
N GLY A 675 8.62 -12.39 -20.33
CA GLY A 675 9.41 -13.59 -20.06
C GLY A 675 10.91 -13.48 -20.34
N SER A 676 11.65 -14.53 -19.96
CA SER A 676 13.10 -14.62 -20.18
C SER A 676 13.57 -16.06 -20.39
N PHE A 677 14.45 -16.27 -21.37
CA PHE A 677 15.14 -17.53 -21.60
C PHE A 677 16.62 -17.33 -21.95
N THR A 678 17.39 -18.41 -22.07
CA THR A 678 18.83 -18.37 -22.34
C THR A 678 19.15 -19.08 -23.66
N LEU A 679 19.99 -18.45 -24.48
CA LEU A 679 20.61 -19.01 -25.66
C LEU A 679 22.08 -19.34 -25.36
N ALA A 680 22.57 -20.49 -25.80
CA ALA A 680 24.00 -20.82 -25.81
C ALA A 680 24.64 -20.45 -27.15
N ASN A 681 25.93 -20.13 -27.14
CA ASN A 681 26.66 -19.77 -28.35
C ASN A 681 26.92 -21.01 -29.23
N PRO A 682 26.36 -21.10 -30.45
CA PRO A 682 26.54 -22.26 -31.32
C PRO A 682 28.01 -22.55 -31.66
N ASP A 683 28.86 -21.51 -31.74
CA ASP A 683 30.28 -21.65 -32.05
C ASP A 683 31.10 -22.22 -30.88
N ARG A 684 30.52 -22.29 -29.68
CA ARG A 684 31.16 -22.80 -28.45
C ARG A 684 30.54 -24.10 -27.94
N GLU A 685 29.50 -24.61 -28.59
CA GLU A 685 28.89 -25.88 -28.22
C GLU A 685 29.83 -27.04 -28.52
N ARG A 686 30.09 -27.89 -27.51
CA ARG A 686 30.85 -29.13 -27.69
C ARG A 686 29.90 -30.20 -28.22
N PRO A 687 30.35 -31.09 -29.14
CA PRO A 687 29.57 -32.25 -29.55
C PRO A 687 29.17 -33.07 -28.31
N GLY A 688 27.85 -33.27 -28.11
CA GLY A 688 27.30 -34.05 -26.99
C GLY A 688 26.99 -33.29 -25.69
N GLY A 689 27.10 -31.95 -25.65
CA GLY A 689 26.66 -31.13 -24.51
C GLY A 689 25.15 -30.85 -24.51
N ASN A 690 24.52 -30.76 -23.33
CA ASN A 690 23.12 -30.31 -23.21
C ASN A 690 23.02 -28.81 -23.54
N SER A 691 22.59 -28.48 -24.75
CA SER A 691 22.24 -27.11 -25.16
C SER A 691 20.88 -26.68 -24.57
N PRO A 692 20.65 -25.38 -24.27
CA PRO A 692 19.33 -24.88 -23.87
C PRO A 692 18.25 -25.21 -24.91
N LEU A 693 17.04 -25.54 -24.46
CA LEU A 693 15.89 -25.84 -25.34
C LEU A 693 15.60 -24.72 -26.36
N ALA A 694 15.91 -23.47 -26.01
CA ALA A 694 15.78 -22.31 -26.89
C ALA A 694 16.66 -22.42 -28.16
N ASN A 695 17.85 -23.01 -28.06
CA ASN A 695 18.75 -23.19 -29.20
C ASN A 695 18.16 -24.14 -30.24
N ALA A 696 17.51 -25.21 -29.79
CA ALA A 696 16.82 -26.16 -30.67
C ALA A 696 15.55 -25.56 -31.29
N ARG A 697 14.81 -24.73 -30.54
CA ARG A 697 13.56 -24.11 -31.00
C ARG A 697 13.78 -22.91 -31.93
N PHE A 698 14.82 -22.12 -31.70
CA PHE A 698 15.11 -20.89 -32.44
C PHE A 698 16.57 -20.83 -32.90
N PRO A 699 17.03 -21.76 -33.76
CA PRO A 699 18.42 -21.85 -34.18
C PRO A 699 18.88 -20.62 -35.00
N ALA A 700 17.97 -20.00 -35.75
CA ALA A 700 18.24 -18.75 -36.47
C ALA A 700 18.46 -17.58 -35.51
N LEU A 701 17.62 -17.46 -34.47
CA LEU A 701 17.78 -16.44 -33.43
C LEU A 701 19.10 -16.61 -32.67
N ALA A 702 19.47 -17.84 -32.30
CA ALA A 702 20.76 -18.12 -31.65
C ALA A 702 21.94 -17.61 -32.49
N ARG A 703 22.00 -17.98 -33.78
CA ARG A 703 23.06 -17.51 -34.68
C ARG A 703 23.07 -15.99 -34.83
N ALA A 704 21.90 -15.37 -35.00
CA ALA A 704 21.79 -13.92 -35.18
C ALA A 704 22.21 -13.14 -33.92
N VAL A 705 21.81 -13.59 -32.73
CA VAL A 705 22.17 -12.95 -31.45
C VAL A 705 23.68 -12.96 -31.20
N PHE A 706 24.37 -14.07 -31.46
CA PHE A 706 25.83 -14.15 -31.27
C PHE A 706 26.63 -13.55 -32.43
N ALA A 707 26.06 -13.45 -33.64
CA ALA A 707 26.61 -12.62 -34.71
C ALA A 707 26.56 -11.14 -34.32
N LEU A 708 25.42 -10.68 -33.78
CA LEU A 708 25.27 -9.32 -33.25
C LEU A 708 26.25 -9.05 -32.10
N GLU A 709 26.51 -10.02 -31.19
CA GLU A 709 27.53 -9.84 -30.15
C GLU A 709 28.90 -9.49 -30.74
N LYS A 710 29.36 -10.26 -31.75
CA LYS A 710 30.66 -10.06 -32.41
C LYS A 710 30.77 -8.67 -33.04
N GLU A 711 29.66 -8.13 -33.53
CA GLU A 711 29.60 -6.77 -34.06
C GLU A 711 29.57 -5.70 -32.95
N LEU A 712 28.95 -5.98 -31.80
CA LEU A 712 28.86 -5.04 -30.65
C LEU A 712 30.15 -4.98 -29.84
N ARG A 713 30.85 -6.11 -29.70
CA ARG A 713 32.14 -6.20 -29.04
C ARG A 713 32.99 -7.32 -29.65
N ASN A 714 34.29 -7.10 -29.75
CA ASN A 714 35.25 -8.14 -30.18
C ASN A 714 35.52 -9.15 -29.04
N ALA A 715 34.47 -9.77 -28.52
CA ALA A 715 34.50 -10.78 -27.47
C ALA A 715 33.41 -11.82 -27.74
N SER A 716 33.59 -13.03 -27.23
CA SER A 716 32.67 -14.14 -27.45
C SER A 716 32.12 -14.63 -26.11
N SER A 717 30.81 -14.46 -25.91
CA SER A 717 30.09 -15.02 -24.77
C SER A 717 29.80 -16.50 -24.94
N ALA A 718 29.64 -17.18 -23.81
CA ALA A 718 29.15 -18.55 -23.80
C ALA A 718 27.63 -18.59 -23.92
N THR A 719 26.94 -17.64 -23.29
CA THR A 719 25.47 -17.59 -23.25
C THR A 719 24.96 -16.15 -23.35
N CYS A 720 23.71 -16.02 -23.78
CA CYS A 720 22.96 -14.77 -23.79
C CYS A 720 21.60 -14.99 -23.13
N ALA A 721 21.23 -14.18 -22.14
CA ALA A 721 19.85 -14.10 -21.68
C ALA A 721 19.06 -13.19 -22.60
N VAL A 722 17.89 -13.65 -23.01
CA VAL A 722 16.95 -12.92 -23.86
C VAL A 722 15.71 -12.64 -23.01
N ASN A 723 15.38 -11.36 -22.83
CA ASN A 723 14.25 -10.95 -22.03
C ASN A 723 13.27 -10.13 -22.87
N SER A 724 11.97 -10.41 -22.76
CA SER A 724 10.88 -9.64 -23.36
C SER A 724 9.99 -9.06 -22.27
N ARG A 725 9.75 -7.75 -22.32
CA ARG A 725 8.94 -6.98 -21.38
C ARG A 725 9.20 -7.34 -19.90
N ALA A 726 10.47 -7.63 -19.58
CA ALA A 726 10.88 -8.05 -18.25
C ALA A 726 11.29 -6.84 -17.39
N ALA A 727 10.48 -6.52 -16.38
CA ALA A 727 10.76 -5.52 -15.37
C ALA A 727 11.50 -6.14 -14.17
N PHE A 728 12.83 -6.20 -14.25
CA PHE A 728 13.65 -6.80 -13.19
C PHE A 728 13.68 -5.93 -11.93
N GLN A 729 13.54 -6.54 -10.76
CA GLN A 729 13.79 -5.96 -9.43
C GLN A 729 15.31 -5.87 -9.15
N PRO A 730 15.77 -5.07 -8.18
CA PRO A 730 17.19 -4.99 -7.78
C PRO A 730 17.79 -6.35 -7.49
N HIS A 731 18.83 -6.72 -8.25
CA HIS A 731 19.54 -8.00 -8.11
C HIS A 731 20.97 -7.92 -8.63
N VAL A 732 21.75 -8.96 -8.33
CA VAL A 732 23.01 -9.28 -9.04
C VAL A 732 22.81 -10.58 -9.81
N ASP A 733 23.62 -10.80 -10.84
CA ASP A 733 23.62 -12.04 -11.60
C ASP A 733 23.91 -13.24 -10.69
N SER A 734 23.14 -14.31 -10.85
CA SER A 734 23.33 -15.56 -10.09
C SER A 734 24.17 -16.56 -10.88
N GLY A 735 25.12 -17.23 -10.22
CA GLY A 735 26.10 -18.10 -10.89
C GLY A 735 27.36 -18.43 -10.06
N THR A 736 28.41 -18.96 -10.70
CA THR A 736 29.67 -19.31 -10.01
C THR A 736 30.84 -18.43 -10.49
N GLY A 737 30.69 -17.10 -10.47
CA GLY A 737 31.68 -16.15 -11.01
C GLY A 737 32.54 -15.41 -9.98
N ALA A 738 33.27 -16.11 -9.10
CA ALA A 738 34.34 -15.42 -8.37
C ALA A 738 35.50 -15.21 -9.35
N GLY A 739 35.64 -13.98 -9.85
CA GLY A 739 36.75 -13.59 -10.73
C GLY A 739 36.32 -13.30 -12.17
N GLN A 740 36.09 -12.01 -12.41
CA GLN A 740 36.04 -11.32 -13.71
C GLN A 740 35.19 -11.95 -14.83
N SER A 741 34.00 -11.38 -15.04
CA SER A 741 33.44 -11.24 -16.39
C SER A 741 32.51 -10.04 -16.48
N LEU A 742 32.86 -9.08 -17.33
CA LEU A 742 32.01 -7.95 -17.71
C LEU A 742 30.83 -8.48 -18.54
N SER A 743 29.59 -8.23 -18.10
CA SER A 743 28.37 -8.49 -18.86
C SER A 743 28.19 -7.38 -19.90
N LEU A 744 27.67 -7.73 -21.09
CA LEU A 744 27.23 -6.74 -22.07
C LEU A 744 25.71 -6.80 -22.17
N VAL A 745 25.03 -5.66 -22.07
CA VAL A 745 23.58 -5.56 -22.19
C VAL A 745 23.18 -4.56 -23.25
N VAL A 746 22.17 -4.88 -24.06
CA VAL A 746 21.56 -3.96 -25.02
C VAL A 746 20.05 -4.17 -25.05
N GLY A 747 19.30 -3.07 -25.12
CA GLY A 747 17.85 -3.08 -25.27
C GLY A 747 17.43 -2.87 -26.73
N LEU A 748 16.39 -3.58 -27.18
CA LEU A 748 15.86 -3.53 -28.55
C LEU A 748 14.34 -3.35 -28.53
N GLY A 749 13.77 -2.88 -29.64
CA GLY A 749 12.34 -2.69 -29.81
C GLY A 749 11.88 -1.23 -29.71
N ASP A 750 10.57 -1.05 -29.68
CA ASP A 750 9.91 0.25 -29.59
C ASP A 750 9.31 0.48 -28.20
N TYR A 751 10.15 0.99 -27.29
CA TYR A 751 9.79 1.22 -25.90
C TYR A 751 10.32 2.56 -25.37
N GLU A 752 9.62 3.11 -24.38
CA GLU A 752 9.94 4.34 -23.66
C GLU A 752 10.15 4.04 -22.17
N GLY A 753 11.13 4.70 -21.56
CA GLY A 753 11.64 4.36 -20.22
C GLY A 753 12.45 3.05 -20.21
N GLY A 754 12.50 2.39 -19.06
CA GLY A 754 13.12 1.07 -18.93
C GLY A 754 14.63 1.10 -18.92
N GLU A 755 15.19 2.21 -18.47
CA GLU A 755 16.59 2.39 -18.17
C GLU A 755 17.06 1.26 -17.24
N LEU A 756 18.27 0.78 -17.50
CA LEU A 756 18.94 -0.13 -16.58
C LEU A 756 19.60 0.71 -15.51
N VAL A 757 19.20 0.53 -14.26
CA VAL A 757 19.90 1.14 -13.14
C VAL A 757 21.02 0.22 -12.70
N ILE A 758 22.22 0.75 -12.49
CA ILE A 758 23.38 0.06 -11.94
C ILE A 758 23.89 0.88 -10.76
N GLU A 759 23.89 0.30 -9.56
CA GLU A 759 24.27 0.99 -8.31
C GLU A 759 23.65 2.39 -8.17
N GLY A 760 22.32 2.47 -8.39
CA GLY A 760 21.56 3.72 -8.29
C GLY A 760 21.68 4.67 -9.49
N THR A 761 22.59 4.42 -10.44
CA THR A 761 22.76 5.26 -11.63
C THR A 761 21.97 4.69 -12.83
N PRO A 762 21.02 5.43 -13.43
CA PRO A 762 20.24 4.96 -14.58
C PRO A 762 21.03 5.10 -15.89
N PHE A 763 20.92 4.09 -16.76
CA PHE A 763 21.54 4.06 -18.08
C PHE A 763 20.53 3.72 -19.19
N ASP A 764 20.53 4.51 -20.27
CA ASP A 764 19.78 4.23 -21.49
C ASP A 764 20.50 3.15 -22.33
N ILE A 765 19.89 1.96 -22.39
CA ILE A 765 20.40 0.82 -23.16
C ILE A 765 19.69 0.62 -24.51
N ARG A 766 18.74 1.48 -24.90
CA ARG A 766 17.96 1.31 -26.14
C ARG A 766 18.86 1.51 -27.36
N TYR A 767 19.14 0.41 -28.07
CA TYR A 767 20.13 0.31 -29.14
C TYR A 767 21.53 0.83 -28.76
N LYS A 768 21.82 0.88 -27.46
CA LYS A 768 23.08 1.34 -26.87
C LYS A 768 23.65 0.23 -26.00
N PRO A 769 24.61 -0.56 -26.50
CA PRO A 769 25.23 -1.59 -25.69
C PRO A 769 25.98 -0.97 -24.52
N LEU A 770 25.74 -1.50 -23.32
CA LEU A 770 26.37 -1.08 -22.08
C LEU A 770 27.10 -2.27 -21.48
N ALA A 771 28.34 -2.06 -21.06
CA ALA A 771 29.12 -3.08 -20.40
C ALA A 771 29.19 -2.78 -18.90
N PHE A 772 28.93 -3.77 -18.05
CA PHE A 772 28.89 -3.61 -16.60
C PHE A 772 29.25 -4.90 -15.88
N ASP A 773 29.60 -4.80 -14.60
CA ASP A 773 29.88 -5.96 -13.75
C ASP A 773 28.59 -6.42 -13.06
N GLY A 774 27.75 -7.17 -13.79
CA GLY A 774 26.50 -7.69 -13.25
C GLY A 774 26.65 -8.64 -12.06
N TRP A 775 27.88 -9.07 -11.75
CA TRP A 775 28.20 -9.90 -10.59
C TRP A 775 28.39 -9.09 -9.31
N ARG A 776 29.08 -7.95 -9.40
CA ARG A 776 29.37 -7.08 -8.25
C ARG A 776 28.38 -5.95 -8.11
N GLN A 777 27.73 -5.55 -9.21
CA GLN A 777 26.89 -4.37 -9.26
C GLN A 777 25.41 -4.76 -9.26
N ARG A 778 24.68 -4.30 -8.25
CA ARG A 778 23.22 -4.42 -8.18
C ARG A 778 22.60 -3.64 -9.34
N HIS A 779 21.67 -4.27 -10.05
CA HIS A 779 21.02 -3.69 -11.21
C HIS A 779 19.54 -4.06 -11.34
N TRP A 780 18.74 -3.20 -11.97
CA TRP A 780 17.29 -3.38 -12.17
C TRP A 780 16.74 -2.54 -13.32
N THR A 781 15.50 -2.83 -13.73
CA THR A 781 14.80 -2.09 -14.79
C THR A 781 13.86 -1.05 -14.18
N LEU A 782 13.96 0.22 -14.62
CA LEU A 782 12.92 1.22 -14.32
C LEU A 782 11.61 0.89 -15.05
N PRO A 783 10.46 1.49 -14.67
CA PRO A 783 9.22 1.34 -15.41
C PRO A 783 9.38 1.71 -16.90
N PHE A 784 8.73 0.96 -17.79
CA PHE A 784 8.72 1.21 -19.23
C PHE A 784 7.37 0.89 -19.84
N GLU A 785 7.10 1.49 -21.00
CA GLU A 785 5.95 1.20 -21.85
C GLU A 785 6.44 0.81 -23.26
N GLY A 786 5.71 -0.08 -23.93
CA GLY A 786 6.03 -0.52 -25.29
C GLY A 786 6.74 -1.88 -25.40
N GLU A 787 7.28 -2.15 -26.58
CA GLU A 787 7.96 -3.40 -26.93
C GLU A 787 9.43 -3.34 -26.52
N ARG A 788 9.75 -3.87 -25.34
CA ARG A 788 11.12 -3.93 -24.82
C ARG A 788 11.69 -5.34 -24.85
N PHE A 789 12.69 -5.56 -25.68
CA PHE A 789 13.59 -6.69 -25.56
C PHE A 789 14.90 -6.27 -24.90
N SER A 790 15.56 -7.16 -24.16
CA SER A 790 16.95 -6.95 -23.74
C SER A 790 17.75 -8.23 -23.92
N LEU A 791 18.98 -8.07 -24.41
CA LEU A 791 19.96 -9.13 -24.59
C LEU A 791 21.09 -8.89 -23.60
N VAL A 792 21.41 -9.89 -22.77
CA VAL A 792 22.48 -9.84 -21.78
C VAL A 792 23.47 -10.96 -22.04
N PHE A 793 24.69 -10.61 -22.44
CA PHE A 793 25.74 -11.53 -22.87
C PHE A 793 26.72 -11.83 -21.71
N PHE A 794 26.97 -13.11 -21.47
CA PHE A 794 27.83 -13.59 -20.38
C PHE A 794 29.13 -14.21 -20.90
N THR A 795 30.25 -13.58 -20.55
CA THR A 795 31.59 -14.03 -20.92
C THR A 795 32.02 -15.19 -20.00
N ALA A 796 32.25 -16.38 -20.54
CA ALA A 796 32.77 -17.49 -19.72
C ALA A 796 34.29 -17.37 -19.55
N THR A 797 34.77 -17.26 -18.32
CA THR A 797 36.12 -17.65 -17.94
C THR A 797 36.17 -19.14 -17.58
N GLN A 798 37.34 -19.75 -17.74
CA GLN A 798 37.58 -21.15 -17.41
C GLN A 798 37.07 -21.47 -15.99
N ARG A 799 36.36 -22.59 -15.84
CA ARG A 799 35.97 -23.16 -14.54
C ARG A 799 37.21 -23.30 -13.64
N GLN A 800 37.51 -22.30 -12.82
CA GLN A 800 38.12 -22.58 -11.52
C GLN A 800 36.99 -23.11 -10.64
N LYS A 801 37.12 -24.36 -10.18
CA LYS A 801 36.20 -24.92 -9.19
C LYS A 801 36.24 -24.01 -7.97
N LYS A 802 35.18 -23.21 -7.75
CA LYS A 802 34.95 -22.59 -6.44
C LYS A 802 35.02 -23.71 -5.39
N SER A 803 35.84 -23.52 -4.37
CA SER A 803 35.72 -24.34 -3.17
C SER A 803 34.29 -24.19 -2.66
N SER A 804 33.65 -25.30 -2.30
CA SER A 804 32.30 -25.25 -1.72
C SER A 804 32.36 -24.46 -0.40
N ARG A 805 31.23 -23.90 0.06
CA ARG A 805 31.18 -23.25 1.39
C ARG A 805 31.64 -24.20 2.50
N SER A 806 31.33 -25.50 2.37
CA SER A 806 31.82 -26.56 3.25
C SER A 806 33.35 -26.67 3.25
N GLN A 807 33.99 -26.57 2.09
CA GLN A 807 35.45 -26.59 2.00
C GLN A 807 36.07 -25.32 2.60
N LEU A 808 35.47 -24.16 2.35
CA LEU A 808 35.94 -22.91 2.95
C LEU A 808 35.79 -22.92 4.49
N ALA A 809 34.68 -23.45 5.01
CA ALA A 809 34.49 -23.65 6.44
C ALA A 809 35.56 -24.60 7.02
N ALA A 810 35.85 -25.71 6.33
CA ALA A 810 36.89 -26.65 6.75
C ALA A 810 38.27 -26.00 6.78
N ASP A 811 38.62 -25.20 5.77
CA ASP A 811 39.90 -24.47 5.71
C ASP A 811 40.02 -23.45 6.86
N VAL A 812 38.94 -22.71 7.15
CA VAL A 812 38.90 -21.74 8.26
C VAL A 812 38.99 -22.46 9.61
N ALA A 813 38.24 -23.54 9.77
CA ALA A 813 38.22 -24.34 10.99
C ALA A 813 39.59 -24.96 11.28
N ALA A 814 40.25 -25.53 10.27
CA ALA A 814 41.61 -26.03 10.40
C ALA A 814 42.61 -24.93 10.79
N ARG A 815 42.51 -23.76 10.15
CA ARG A 815 43.40 -22.61 10.44
C ARG A 815 43.22 -22.06 11.85
N LEU A 816 42.00 -22.03 12.36
CA LEU A 816 41.67 -21.42 13.66
C LEU A 816 41.53 -22.43 14.80
N SER A 817 41.67 -23.73 14.50
CA SER A 817 41.33 -24.83 15.41
C SER A 817 39.92 -24.68 15.98
N LEU A 818 38.95 -24.44 15.07
CA LEU A 818 37.54 -24.26 15.39
C LEU A 818 36.80 -25.60 15.26
N GLU A 819 36.03 -25.98 16.26
CA GLU A 819 35.12 -27.11 16.22
C GLU A 819 33.74 -26.67 15.72
N TYR A 820 33.19 -27.42 14.76
CA TYR A 820 31.87 -27.14 14.19
C TYR A 820 31.25 -28.41 13.60
N ARG A 821 29.93 -28.40 13.40
CA ARG A 821 29.19 -29.52 12.79
C ARG A 821 29.17 -29.34 11.27
N ALA A 822 29.96 -30.13 10.55
CA ALA A 822 30.17 -29.96 9.11
C ALA A 822 28.92 -30.22 8.24
N ASP A 823 27.95 -30.94 8.77
CA ASP A 823 26.65 -31.28 8.17
C ASP A 823 25.50 -30.37 8.64
N SER A 824 25.83 -29.23 9.27
CA SER A 824 24.86 -28.26 9.76
C SER A 824 25.02 -26.87 9.15
N THR A 825 24.14 -25.96 9.52
CA THR A 825 24.24 -24.53 9.18
C THR A 825 25.41 -23.81 9.88
N ASP A 826 26.20 -24.50 10.72
CA ASP A 826 27.47 -23.99 11.27
C ASP A 826 28.42 -23.56 10.14
N VAL A 827 28.40 -24.28 9.00
CA VAL A 827 29.17 -23.93 7.79
C VAL A 827 28.93 -22.47 7.38
N GLU A 828 27.68 -22.01 7.46
CA GLU A 828 27.31 -20.66 7.08
C GLU A 828 27.87 -19.64 8.08
N ALA A 829 27.70 -19.90 9.39
CA ALA A 829 28.22 -19.03 10.45
C ALA A 829 29.75 -18.90 10.42
N VAL A 830 30.47 -20.00 10.17
CA VAL A 830 31.95 -19.98 10.05
C VAL A 830 32.37 -19.16 8.85
N VAL A 831 31.73 -19.35 7.69
CA VAL A 831 32.08 -18.62 6.47
C VAL A 831 31.70 -17.14 6.55
N GLU A 832 30.54 -16.82 7.11
CA GLU A 832 30.03 -15.45 7.20
C GLU A 832 30.78 -14.61 8.22
N VAL A 833 31.22 -15.18 9.34
CA VAL A 833 31.87 -14.40 10.41
C VAL A 833 33.39 -14.49 10.37
N LEU A 834 33.96 -15.65 10.01
CA LEU A 834 35.41 -15.92 10.07
C LEU A 834 36.05 -16.18 8.70
N GLY A 835 35.24 -16.19 7.64
CA GLY A 835 35.70 -16.38 6.27
C GLY A 835 36.40 -15.14 5.68
N PRO A 836 36.75 -15.19 4.39
CA PRO A 836 37.52 -14.14 3.71
C PRO A 836 36.79 -12.81 3.57
N LYS A 837 35.46 -12.80 3.72
CA LYS A 837 34.61 -11.60 3.70
C LYS A 837 33.65 -11.63 4.90
N PRO A 838 34.13 -11.26 6.11
CA PRO A 838 33.32 -11.33 7.31
C PRO A 838 32.19 -10.29 7.29
N CYS A 839 30.99 -10.65 7.73
CA CYS A 839 29.80 -9.81 7.73
C CYS A 839 29.85 -8.66 8.75
N TYR A 840 30.50 -8.84 9.90
CA TYR A 840 30.71 -7.78 10.90
C TYR A 840 31.89 -6.84 10.57
N ARG A 841 32.15 -6.66 9.27
CA ARG A 841 33.03 -5.60 8.79
C ARG A 841 32.16 -4.37 8.50
N PRO A 842 32.43 -3.20 9.10
CA PRO A 842 31.62 -2.01 8.88
C PRO A 842 31.68 -1.55 7.40
N PRO A 843 30.65 -0.85 6.91
CA PRO A 843 30.70 -0.12 5.64
C PRO A 843 31.74 1.02 5.69
N ASP A 844 32.37 1.32 4.55
CA ASP A 844 33.33 2.45 4.42
C ASP A 844 32.64 3.83 4.60
N GLU A 845 31.31 3.87 4.65
CA GLU A 845 30.43 5.05 4.58
C GLU A 845 30.24 5.81 5.92
N LEU A 846 30.76 5.30 7.05
CA LEU A 846 30.66 6.03 8.33
C LEU A 846 31.63 7.23 8.34
N ALA A 847 31.07 8.43 8.19
CA ALA A 847 31.75 9.70 7.95
C ALA A 847 32.75 10.19 9.04
N GLY A 848 33.07 9.38 10.05
CA GLY A 848 33.90 9.76 11.20
C GLY A 848 35.19 8.96 11.40
N GLY A 849 35.51 7.97 10.56
CA GLY A 849 36.76 7.20 10.69
C GLY A 849 36.91 6.42 12.02
N PHE A 850 35.79 6.06 12.66
CA PHE A 850 35.80 5.31 13.93
C PHE A 850 36.49 3.95 13.77
N ASP A 851 37.31 3.58 14.75
CA ASP A 851 37.74 2.18 14.87
C ASP A 851 36.56 1.32 15.29
N TRP A 852 36.11 0.49 14.36
CA TRP A 852 35.02 -0.47 14.48
C TRP A 852 35.50 -1.85 14.91
N GLY A 853 36.82 -2.03 14.98
CA GLY A 853 37.40 -3.23 15.53
C GLY A 853 36.97 -3.38 16.99
N PRO A 854 36.84 -4.63 17.47
CA PRO A 854 36.55 -4.89 18.87
C PRO A 854 37.79 -4.70 19.76
N ARG A 855 38.88 -4.13 19.23
CA ARG A 855 40.14 -3.93 19.95
C ARG A 855 39.93 -3.05 21.18
N ASP A 856 40.50 -3.45 22.31
CA ASP A 856 40.48 -2.76 23.60
C ASP A 856 39.09 -2.61 24.26
N HIS A 857 38.02 -3.03 23.56
CA HIS A 857 36.65 -3.02 24.04
C HIS A 857 36.33 -4.22 24.95
N VAL A 858 35.37 -3.98 25.85
CA VAL A 858 34.66 -5.03 26.60
C VAL A 858 33.38 -5.31 25.82
N VAL A 859 33.27 -6.53 25.30
CA VAL A 859 32.24 -6.91 24.33
C VAL A 859 31.15 -7.74 25.00
N LEU A 860 29.89 -7.35 24.78
CA LEU A 860 28.70 -8.13 25.10
C LEU A 860 28.15 -8.75 23.81
N ASP A 861 28.23 -10.07 23.68
CA ASP A 861 27.78 -10.84 22.51
C ASP A 861 26.45 -11.52 22.81
N CYS A 862 25.34 -10.90 22.40
CA CYS A 862 24.00 -11.45 22.54
C CYS A 862 23.64 -12.29 21.30
N GLY A 863 23.48 -13.60 21.51
CA GLY A 863 23.26 -14.60 20.47
C GLY A 863 24.58 -15.11 19.88
N ALA A 864 25.38 -15.76 20.73
CA ALA A 864 26.75 -16.16 20.40
C ALA A 864 26.83 -17.35 19.43
N HIS A 865 25.75 -18.13 19.29
CA HIS A 865 25.71 -19.37 18.50
C HIS A 865 26.87 -20.30 18.90
N ILE A 866 27.69 -20.77 17.94
CA ILE A 866 28.89 -21.59 18.21
C ILE A 866 30.15 -20.76 18.55
N GLY A 867 30.00 -19.47 18.84
CA GLY A 867 31.08 -18.58 19.31
C GLY A 867 31.93 -17.94 18.22
N CYS A 868 31.49 -17.93 16.95
CA CYS A 868 32.27 -17.36 15.84
C CYS A 868 32.56 -15.86 16.04
N PHE A 869 31.57 -15.06 16.46
CA PHE A 869 31.77 -13.62 16.69
C PHE A 869 32.63 -13.37 17.95
N SER A 870 32.32 -14.05 19.05
CA SER A 870 33.14 -14.04 20.26
C SER A 870 34.62 -14.34 19.97
N ARG A 871 34.90 -15.36 19.14
CA ARG A 871 36.26 -15.68 18.69
C ARG A 871 36.86 -14.58 17.82
N TYR A 872 36.10 -14.10 16.83
CA TYR A 872 36.49 -12.97 15.98
C TYR A 872 36.91 -11.74 16.80
N ALA A 873 36.17 -11.46 17.88
CA ALA A 873 36.39 -10.30 18.72
C ALA A 873 37.68 -10.42 19.55
N LEU A 874 37.87 -11.56 20.22
CA LEU A 874 39.10 -11.85 20.98
C LEU A 874 40.34 -11.86 20.07
N ASP A 875 40.27 -12.49 18.91
CA ASP A 875 41.39 -12.55 17.95
C ASP A 875 41.78 -11.16 17.40
N ARG A 876 40.87 -10.19 17.49
CA ARG A 876 41.10 -8.79 17.10
C ARG A 876 41.49 -7.86 18.27
N GLY A 877 41.65 -8.42 19.46
CA GLY A 877 42.15 -7.71 20.64
C GLY A 877 41.06 -7.14 21.55
N ALA A 878 39.84 -7.69 21.54
CA ALA A 878 38.88 -7.41 22.61
C ALA A 878 39.49 -7.73 23.97
N ARG A 879 39.27 -6.85 24.96
CA ARG A 879 39.77 -7.00 26.33
C ARG A 879 39.13 -8.20 27.01
N SER A 880 37.82 -8.34 26.82
CA SER A 880 37.01 -9.45 27.30
C SER A 880 35.76 -9.55 26.43
N VAL A 881 35.17 -10.75 26.41
CA VAL A 881 33.88 -11.00 25.77
C VAL A 881 33.02 -11.80 26.74
N LYS A 882 31.81 -11.29 27.02
CA LYS A 882 30.75 -12.00 27.73
C LYS A 882 29.65 -12.29 26.73
N ALA A 883 29.33 -13.56 26.54
CA ALA A 883 28.47 -14.01 25.45
C ALA A 883 27.29 -14.83 25.98
N PHE A 884 26.14 -14.68 25.32
CA PHE A 884 24.90 -15.34 25.69
C PHE A 884 24.40 -16.22 24.55
N GLU A 885 24.19 -17.50 24.82
CA GLU A 885 23.62 -18.46 23.87
C GLU A 885 22.62 -19.39 24.59
N PRO A 886 21.34 -19.40 24.19
CA PRO A 886 20.34 -20.20 24.89
C PRO A 886 20.42 -21.70 24.63
N GLU A 887 20.85 -22.15 23.45
CA GLU A 887 20.85 -23.57 23.10
C GLU A 887 22.12 -24.28 23.66
N PRO A 888 21.99 -25.37 24.43
CA PRO A 888 23.13 -26.00 25.10
C PRO A 888 24.22 -26.51 24.15
N SER A 889 23.88 -27.10 23.00
CA SER A 889 24.87 -27.62 22.06
C SER A 889 25.69 -26.51 21.42
N ASN A 890 25.06 -25.39 21.08
CA ASN A 890 25.69 -24.18 20.57
C ASN A 890 26.57 -23.55 21.66
N ALA A 891 26.05 -23.38 22.88
CA ALA A 891 26.80 -22.85 24.01
C ALA A 891 28.03 -23.71 24.36
N ALA A 892 27.93 -25.03 24.26
CA ALA A 892 29.06 -25.94 24.47
C ALA A 892 30.16 -25.73 23.42
N LEU A 893 29.79 -25.62 22.14
CA LEU A 893 30.73 -25.30 21.06
C LEU A 893 31.33 -23.89 21.22
N ALA A 894 30.54 -22.90 21.64
CA ALA A 894 31.04 -21.55 21.90
C ALA A 894 32.10 -21.51 23.01
N ARG A 895 31.93 -22.31 24.08
CA ARG A 895 32.94 -22.47 25.15
C ARG A 895 34.21 -23.15 24.67
N HIS A 896 34.09 -24.06 23.72
CA HIS A 896 35.25 -24.73 23.13
C HIS A 896 36.00 -23.79 22.17
N ASN A 897 35.26 -23.07 21.33
CA ASN A 897 35.78 -22.28 20.22
C ASN A 897 36.36 -20.92 20.64
N SER A 898 36.00 -20.42 21.82
CA SER A 898 36.40 -19.10 22.30
C SER A 898 36.74 -19.12 23.78
N LYS A 899 37.56 -18.15 24.22
CA LYS A 899 37.86 -17.91 25.64
C LYS A 899 36.86 -16.94 26.29
N ALA A 900 35.74 -16.67 25.64
CA ALA A 900 34.71 -15.78 26.15
C ALA A 900 34.00 -16.41 27.35
N GLU A 901 33.46 -15.58 28.24
CA GLU A 901 32.55 -16.04 29.29
C GLU A 901 31.19 -16.38 28.64
N ILE A 902 30.88 -17.67 28.48
CA ILE A 902 29.64 -18.12 27.84
C ILE A 902 28.56 -18.45 28.87
N VAL A 903 27.53 -17.60 28.93
CA VAL A 903 26.33 -17.78 29.75
C VAL A 903 25.25 -18.46 28.92
N GLN A 904 24.74 -19.60 29.40
CA GLN A 904 23.66 -20.33 28.72
C GLN A 904 22.30 -19.72 29.10
N ALA A 905 21.91 -18.66 28.42
CA ALA A 905 20.63 -17.99 28.60
C ALA A 905 20.20 -17.21 27.35
N ALA A 906 18.90 -17.07 27.14
CA ALA A 906 18.32 -16.17 26.15
C ALA A 906 18.30 -14.73 26.69
N VAL A 907 18.73 -13.78 25.88
CA VAL A 907 18.64 -12.34 26.21
C VAL A 907 17.33 -11.79 25.70
N VAL A 908 16.59 -11.08 26.56
CA VAL A 908 15.27 -10.50 26.26
C VAL A 908 15.17 -9.06 26.78
N ALA A 909 14.20 -8.26 26.32
CA ALA A 909 14.05 -6.87 26.77
C ALA A 909 13.82 -6.72 28.29
N ARG A 910 13.02 -7.62 28.88
CA ARG A 910 12.77 -7.70 30.34
C ARG A 910 12.67 -9.16 30.76
N ALA A 911 13.26 -9.52 31.89
CA ALA A 911 13.08 -10.81 32.53
C ALA A 911 12.60 -10.61 33.97
N GLU A 912 11.62 -11.41 34.41
CA GLU A 912 11.30 -11.49 35.84
C GLU A 912 12.36 -12.38 36.52
N THR A 913 12.66 -12.12 37.79
CA THR A 913 13.61 -12.96 38.52
C THR A 913 13.05 -14.39 38.61
N THR A 914 13.68 -15.32 37.86
CA THR A 914 13.35 -16.76 37.62
C THR A 914 12.63 -17.14 36.31
N THR A 915 12.56 -16.27 35.30
CA THR A 915 11.88 -16.63 34.03
C THR A 915 12.67 -17.61 33.17
N THR A 916 12.05 -18.74 32.82
CA THR A 916 12.45 -19.60 31.69
C THR A 916 11.49 -19.39 30.52
N ALA A 917 11.94 -19.58 29.28
CA ALA A 917 11.09 -19.55 28.09
C ALA A 917 11.33 -20.77 27.20
N THR A 918 10.41 -21.01 26.27
CA THR A 918 10.53 -22.06 25.25
C THR A 918 11.37 -21.53 24.08
N LEU A 919 12.53 -22.14 23.87
CA LEU A 919 13.33 -22.02 22.64
C LEU A 919 12.84 -23.04 21.62
N VAL A 920 12.56 -22.59 20.40
CA VAL A 920 12.18 -23.44 19.27
C VAL A 920 13.41 -23.62 18.37
N LEU A 921 13.81 -24.86 18.12
CA LEU A 921 14.95 -25.17 17.26
C LEU A 921 14.54 -25.13 15.78
N GLY A 922 15.45 -24.66 14.93
CA GLY A 922 15.21 -24.46 13.50
C GLY A 922 15.02 -25.78 12.74
N ARG A 923 14.25 -25.74 11.64
CA ARG A 923 14.03 -26.91 10.76
C ARG A 923 15.27 -27.29 9.99
N THR A 924 15.58 -28.59 9.92
CA THR A 924 16.52 -29.14 8.94
C THR A 924 16.19 -28.61 7.54
N ARG A 925 17.21 -28.15 6.81
CA ARG A 925 17.03 -27.51 5.51
C ARG A 925 16.56 -28.53 4.48
N ALA A 926 15.37 -28.33 3.93
CA ALA A 926 14.76 -29.24 2.96
C ALA A 926 15.56 -29.40 1.65
N ARG A 927 16.42 -28.43 1.32
CA ARG A 927 17.19 -28.41 0.06
C ARG A 927 18.38 -29.37 0.06
N ASP A 928 19.10 -29.42 1.17
CA ASP A 928 20.40 -30.11 1.29
C ASP A 928 20.46 -31.08 2.48
N GLY A 929 19.39 -31.18 3.26
CA GLY A 929 19.30 -32.07 4.42
C GLY A 929 20.15 -31.62 5.61
N ALA A 930 20.78 -30.45 5.54
CA ALA A 930 21.66 -29.97 6.59
C ALA A 930 20.87 -29.65 7.87
N ARG A 931 21.38 -30.11 9.02
CA ARG A 931 20.79 -29.82 10.33
C ARG A 931 20.82 -28.31 10.55
N ASN A 932 19.69 -27.72 10.94
CA ASN A 932 19.67 -26.29 11.22
C ASN A 932 20.03 -26.02 12.69
N THR A 933 21.20 -25.47 12.89
CA THR A 933 21.75 -25.06 14.19
C THR A 933 21.66 -23.55 14.40
N TRP A 934 21.23 -22.84 13.35
CA TRP A 934 21.04 -21.40 13.25
C TRP A 934 19.53 -21.08 13.28
N ARG A 935 19.14 -19.82 13.49
CA ARG A 935 17.72 -19.41 13.55
C ARG A 935 16.88 -20.09 14.64
N HIS A 936 17.50 -20.42 15.76
CA HIS A 936 16.79 -20.85 16.97
C HIS A 936 16.25 -19.61 17.67
N ALA A 937 14.93 -19.55 17.87
CA ALA A 937 14.28 -18.36 18.40
C ALA A 937 13.35 -18.73 19.57
N LEU A 938 13.15 -17.81 20.52
CA LEU A 938 12.11 -18.01 21.52
C LEU A 938 10.74 -18.07 20.82
N GLU A 939 9.83 -18.88 21.37
CA GLU A 939 8.54 -19.17 20.73
C GLU A 939 7.75 -17.91 20.35
N ARG A 940 7.81 -16.86 21.18
CA ARG A 940 7.17 -15.56 20.91
C ARG A 940 7.78 -14.74 19.76
N TYR A 941 9.03 -15.05 19.37
CA TYR A 941 9.78 -14.34 18.32
C TYR A 941 10.03 -15.19 17.08
N ASN A 942 9.45 -16.38 17.03
CA ASN A 942 9.74 -17.34 15.98
C ASN A 942 9.10 -16.91 14.63
N HIS A 943 9.84 -17.09 13.54
CA HIS A 943 9.46 -16.67 12.18
C HIS A 943 8.79 -17.80 11.37
N TYR A 944 8.65 -19.01 11.91
CA TYR A 944 7.86 -20.06 11.26
C TYR A 944 6.37 -19.79 11.49
N ALA A 945 5.71 -19.21 10.49
CA ALA A 945 4.35 -18.68 10.56
C ALA A 945 3.21 -19.73 10.68
N GLU A 946 3.51 -21.03 10.52
CA GLU A 946 2.48 -22.08 10.62
C GLU A 946 2.51 -22.78 12.01
N PRO A 947 1.41 -22.75 12.79
CA PRO A 947 1.31 -23.42 14.10
C PRO A 947 1.58 -24.93 14.05
N ALA A 948 1.11 -25.61 13.00
CA ALA A 948 1.36 -27.04 12.78
C ALA A 948 2.85 -27.35 12.50
N ASN A 949 3.60 -26.36 12.03
CA ASN A 949 5.02 -26.50 11.77
C ASN A 949 5.89 -26.22 13.01
N LEU A 950 5.39 -25.35 13.88
CA LEU A 950 5.94 -25.07 15.20
C LEU A 950 5.85 -26.30 16.11
N GLU A 951 4.71 -27.00 16.20
CA GLU A 951 4.55 -28.19 17.07
C GLU A 951 5.50 -29.35 16.74
N ALA A 952 5.82 -29.54 15.45
CA ALA A 952 6.77 -30.56 14.99
C ALA A 952 8.25 -30.20 15.21
N LEU A 953 8.55 -28.96 15.60
CA LEU A 953 9.91 -28.51 15.85
C LEU A 953 10.38 -28.88 17.26
N PRO A 954 11.66 -29.29 17.42
CA PRO A 954 12.20 -29.53 18.74
C PRO A 954 12.11 -28.28 19.61
N ARG A 955 11.66 -28.47 20.84
CA ARG A 955 11.53 -27.41 21.85
C ARG A 955 12.43 -27.69 23.02
N GLN A 956 12.94 -26.61 23.59
CA GLN A 956 13.71 -26.70 24.82
C GLN A 956 13.39 -25.53 25.74
N THR A 957 13.26 -25.80 27.04
CA THR A 957 13.17 -24.76 28.05
C THR A 957 14.57 -24.19 28.32
N VAL A 958 14.69 -22.87 28.21
CA VAL A 958 15.95 -22.14 28.42
C VAL A 958 15.75 -21.03 29.45
N ARG A 959 16.81 -20.68 30.17
CA ARG A 959 16.81 -19.54 31.09
C ARG A 959 16.77 -18.24 30.30
N CYS A 960 16.03 -17.24 30.78
CA CYS A 960 16.04 -15.89 30.23
C CYS A 960 16.73 -14.89 31.17
N VAL A 961 17.33 -13.86 30.59
CA VAL A 961 17.91 -12.71 31.30
C VAL A 961 17.52 -11.41 30.59
N GLY A 962 17.25 -10.36 31.36
CA GLY A 962 16.96 -9.04 30.79
C GLY A 962 18.23 -8.39 30.23
N PHE A 963 18.14 -7.78 29.05
CA PHE A 963 19.27 -7.14 28.38
C PHE A 963 19.92 -6.07 29.27
N PHE A 964 19.10 -5.18 29.86
CA PHE A 964 19.60 -4.12 30.73
C PHE A 964 20.09 -4.63 32.10
N ASP A 965 19.77 -5.87 32.48
CA ASP A 965 20.28 -6.50 33.70
C ASP A 965 21.68 -7.10 33.49
N VAL A 966 22.05 -7.39 32.23
CA VAL A 966 23.36 -7.97 31.87
C VAL A 966 24.28 -6.97 31.17
N LEU A 967 23.81 -5.75 30.93
CA LEU A 967 24.60 -4.65 30.40
C LEU A 967 25.40 -3.99 31.55
N ASP A 968 26.57 -4.55 31.82
CA ASP A 968 27.50 -4.06 32.85
C ASP A 968 28.09 -2.68 32.48
N ASP A 969 28.49 -1.88 33.48
CA ASP A 969 28.98 -0.50 33.28
C ASP A 969 30.26 -0.44 32.42
N ASP A 970 31.09 -1.47 32.42
CA ASP A 970 32.34 -1.51 31.66
C ASP A 970 32.15 -1.95 30.20
N VAL A 971 30.96 -2.43 29.81
CA VAL A 971 30.65 -2.82 28.43
C VAL A 971 30.65 -1.60 27.51
N THR A 972 31.50 -1.67 26.49
CA THR A 972 31.68 -0.57 25.50
C THR A 972 31.27 -0.98 24.08
N PHE A 973 31.14 -2.28 23.81
CA PHE A 973 30.69 -2.82 22.51
C PHE A 973 29.61 -3.89 22.72
N VAL A 974 28.42 -3.69 22.15
CA VAL A 974 27.35 -4.69 22.08
C VAL A 974 27.17 -5.25 20.67
N LYS A 975 27.08 -6.57 20.54
CA LYS A 975 26.53 -7.27 19.37
C LYS A 975 25.17 -7.86 19.74
N LEU A 976 24.14 -7.53 18.98
CA LEU A 976 22.76 -7.96 19.25
C LEU A 976 22.17 -8.65 18.01
N ASP A 977 22.20 -9.97 18.00
CA ASP A 977 21.56 -10.79 16.97
C ASP A 977 21.05 -12.05 17.67
N VAL A 978 19.83 -11.91 18.19
CA VAL A 978 19.13 -12.83 19.10
C VAL A 978 17.84 -13.33 18.47
N GLU A 979 17.84 -13.39 17.14
CA GLU A 979 16.80 -14.02 16.33
C GLU A 979 15.39 -13.51 16.71
N GLY A 980 15.19 -12.19 16.66
CA GLY A 980 13.92 -11.47 16.83
C GLY A 980 13.73 -10.74 18.15
N ALA A 981 14.41 -11.16 19.22
CA ALA A 981 14.28 -10.48 20.52
C ALA A 981 14.89 -9.07 20.50
N GLU A 982 15.78 -8.79 19.54
CA GLU A 982 16.39 -7.48 19.35
C GLU A 982 15.37 -6.39 19.05
N LEU A 983 14.25 -6.71 18.38
CA LEU A 983 13.20 -5.75 18.08
C LEU A 983 12.59 -5.17 19.37
N GLU A 984 12.24 -6.02 20.34
CA GLU A 984 11.71 -5.56 21.62
C GLU A 984 12.76 -4.86 22.49
N ILE A 985 14.03 -5.28 22.43
CA ILE A 985 15.13 -4.62 23.15
C ILE A 985 15.32 -3.19 22.62
N LEU A 986 15.24 -3.01 21.30
CA LEU A 986 15.36 -1.73 20.63
C LEU A 986 14.09 -0.86 20.74
N ASP A 987 12.89 -1.45 20.77
CA ASP A 987 11.64 -0.72 21.01
C ASP A 987 11.56 -0.23 22.47
N GLY A 988 12.04 -1.04 23.42
CA GLY A 988 12.13 -0.74 24.84
C GLY A 988 13.22 0.28 25.20
N PHE A 989 13.77 0.97 24.20
CA PHE A 989 14.80 1.98 24.33
C PHE A 989 14.38 3.09 25.32
N LEU A 990 15.17 3.28 26.38
CA LEU A 990 15.05 4.38 27.33
C LEU A 990 16.28 5.30 27.18
N PRO A 991 16.12 6.63 27.12
CA PRO A 991 17.25 7.56 27.05
C PRO A 991 18.26 7.32 28.18
N GLY A 992 19.55 7.25 27.84
CA GLY A 992 20.64 6.95 28.78
C GLY A 992 20.82 5.47 29.17
N ALA A 993 19.95 4.55 28.72
CA ALA A 993 20.03 3.13 29.11
C ALA A 993 21.23 2.38 28.53
N TRP A 994 21.87 2.91 27.49
CA TRP A 994 23.04 2.33 26.84
C TRP A 994 24.37 2.70 27.52
N ARG A 995 24.32 3.40 28.67
CA ARG A 995 25.46 3.68 29.56
C ARG A 995 26.73 4.08 28.78
N ASN A 996 27.78 3.26 28.87
CA ASN A 996 29.12 3.46 28.28
C ASN A 996 29.30 2.81 26.90
N VAL A 997 28.24 2.25 26.32
CA VAL A 997 28.29 1.63 25.00
C VAL A 997 28.63 2.70 23.96
N CYS A 998 29.74 2.51 23.25
CA CYS A 998 30.16 3.38 22.15
C CYS A 998 30.19 2.65 20.80
N ARG A 999 30.04 1.33 20.80
CA ARG A 999 29.85 0.49 19.60
C ARG A 999 28.64 -0.41 19.78
N LEU A 1000 27.74 -0.39 18.81
CA LEU A 1000 26.59 -1.29 18.77
C LEU A 1000 26.45 -1.82 17.34
N VAL A 1001 26.34 -3.13 17.20
CA VAL A 1001 25.97 -3.77 15.94
C VAL A 1001 24.77 -4.68 16.18
N PHE A 1002 23.75 -4.58 15.34
CA PHE A 1002 22.56 -5.43 15.46
C PHE A 1002 21.98 -5.79 14.11
N GLU A 1003 21.34 -6.96 14.03
CA GLU A 1003 20.55 -7.35 12.87
C GLU A 1003 19.09 -6.90 13.07
N TYR A 1004 18.56 -6.05 12.21
CA TYR A 1004 17.14 -5.70 12.25
C TYR A 1004 16.34 -6.64 11.35
N SER A 1005 15.44 -7.42 11.95
CA SER A 1005 14.67 -8.42 11.21
C SER A 1005 13.47 -7.84 10.45
N PHE A 1006 13.69 -7.40 9.21
CA PHE A 1006 12.63 -7.02 8.28
C PHE A 1006 11.77 -8.20 7.82
N THR A 1007 12.26 -9.43 7.97
CA THR A 1007 11.46 -10.65 7.80
C THR A 1007 10.31 -10.72 8.81
N LYS A 1008 10.52 -10.19 10.03
CA LYS A 1008 9.52 -10.20 11.11
C LYS A 1008 8.72 -8.91 11.18
N ARG A 1009 9.35 -7.77 10.89
CA ARG A 1009 8.72 -6.45 10.89
C ARG A 1009 9.10 -5.66 9.63
N PRO A 1010 8.36 -5.84 8.52
CA PRO A 1010 8.73 -5.27 7.21
C PRO A 1010 8.54 -3.75 7.11
N GLN A 1011 7.78 -3.13 8.02
CA GLN A 1011 7.52 -1.69 7.99
C GLN A 1011 8.78 -0.88 8.30
N LEU A 1012 9.02 0.17 7.52
CA LEU A 1012 10.17 1.07 7.72
C LEU A 1012 9.95 2.10 8.84
N ALA A 1013 8.70 2.42 9.19
CA ALA A 1013 8.41 3.42 10.21
C ALA A 1013 8.95 3.05 11.61
N PRO A 1014 8.75 1.83 12.15
CA PRO A 1014 9.34 1.43 13.43
C PRO A 1014 10.87 1.41 13.39
N PHE A 1015 11.46 0.94 12.28
CA PHE A 1015 12.91 0.94 12.07
C PHE A 1015 13.49 2.36 12.13
N ARG A 1016 12.87 3.32 11.43
CA ARG A 1016 13.28 4.74 11.47
C ARG A 1016 13.16 5.35 12.86
N ALA A 1017 12.16 4.96 13.63
CA ALA A 1017 12.02 5.42 15.01
C ALA A 1017 13.21 4.95 15.87
N ILE A 1018 13.65 3.69 15.72
CA ILE A 1018 14.84 3.16 16.41
C ILE A 1018 16.10 3.89 15.98
N VAL A 1019 16.30 4.09 14.66
CA VAL A 1019 17.46 4.84 14.14
C VAL A 1019 17.48 6.26 14.72
N ALA A 1020 16.36 6.98 14.68
CA ALA A 1020 16.27 8.33 15.22
C ALA A 1020 16.48 8.40 16.74
N ASN A 1021 16.12 7.34 17.48
CA ASN A 1021 16.39 7.25 18.91
C ASN A 1021 17.89 7.07 19.19
N LEU A 1022 18.57 6.20 18.45
CA LEU A 1022 20.01 5.98 18.56
C LEU A 1022 20.81 7.24 18.20
N GLU A 1023 20.40 7.95 17.15
CA GLU A 1023 21.01 9.22 16.76
C GLU A 1023 20.84 10.31 17.83
N ARG A 1024 19.70 10.34 18.52
CA ARG A 1024 19.48 11.26 19.65
C ARG A 1024 20.40 11.01 20.84
N GLU A 1025 20.91 9.78 21.03
CA GLU A 1025 21.95 9.46 22.02
C GLU A 1025 23.39 9.71 21.53
N GLY A 1026 23.53 10.31 20.35
CA GLY A 1026 24.81 10.66 19.76
C GLY A 1026 25.49 9.54 18.97
N PHE A 1027 24.79 8.43 18.66
CA PHE A 1027 25.33 7.44 17.72
C PHE A 1027 25.23 7.93 16.27
N GLN A 1028 26.29 7.70 15.49
CA GLN A 1028 26.25 7.66 14.04
C GLN A 1028 25.81 6.26 13.61
N VAL A 1029 24.78 6.17 12.78
CA VAL A 1029 24.18 4.91 12.35
C VAL A 1029 24.47 4.67 10.86
N ALA A 1030 24.92 3.48 10.48
CA ALA A 1030 25.03 3.04 9.09
C ALA A 1030 24.34 1.69 8.91
N TYR A 1031 23.65 1.56 7.80
CA TYR A 1031 22.98 0.34 7.34
C TYR A 1031 22.84 0.42 5.82
N ASP A 1032 22.69 -0.73 5.17
CA ASP A 1032 22.51 -0.82 3.73
C ASP A 1032 21.34 0.07 3.24
N PHE A 1033 21.58 0.86 2.19
CA PHE A 1033 20.58 1.69 1.50
C PHE A 1033 19.93 2.84 2.29
N ARG A 1034 20.62 3.35 3.31
CA ARG A 1034 20.29 4.64 3.93
C ARG A 1034 20.01 5.71 2.85
N ASP A 1035 19.02 6.56 3.10
CA ASP A 1035 18.47 7.60 2.21
C ASP A 1035 17.69 7.09 0.97
N THR A 1036 18.08 5.96 0.38
CA THR A 1036 17.46 5.44 -0.85
C THR A 1036 16.14 4.73 -0.58
N LEU A 1037 16.07 3.93 0.49
CA LEU A 1037 14.87 3.19 0.89
C LEU A 1037 14.06 3.91 1.96
N ASP A 1038 14.62 4.99 2.55
CA ASP A 1038 14.01 5.76 3.62
C ASP A 1038 12.81 6.62 3.18
N THR A 1039 12.42 6.53 1.90
CA THR A 1039 11.21 7.17 1.36
C THR A 1039 10.05 6.19 1.16
N LEU A 1040 10.28 4.88 1.34
CA LEU A 1040 9.26 3.84 1.17
C LEU A 1040 8.50 3.56 2.48
N ASP A 1041 7.30 3.02 2.41
CA ASP A 1041 6.57 2.64 3.62
C ASP A 1041 7.03 1.27 4.18
N GLU A 1042 7.55 0.39 3.32
CA GLU A 1042 8.00 -0.96 3.67
C GLU A 1042 9.36 -1.29 3.05
N TRP A 1043 10.11 -2.18 3.70
CA TRP A 1043 11.43 -2.64 3.27
C TRP A 1043 11.31 -3.48 1.99
N PRO A 1044 11.94 -3.06 0.87
CA PRO A 1044 11.84 -3.79 -0.40
C PRO A 1044 12.84 -4.95 -0.53
N GLY A 1045 13.76 -5.10 0.43
CA GLY A 1045 14.76 -6.16 0.46
C GLY A 1045 14.20 -7.47 1.01
N ARG A 1046 14.72 -8.62 0.54
CA ARG A 1046 14.34 -9.96 1.05
C ARG A 1046 15.22 -10.44 2.22
N THR A 1047 16.04 -9.57 2.77
CA THR A 1047 17.00 -9.89 3.83
C THR A 1047 16.87 -8.90 4.97
N ASP A 1048 17.13 -9.40 6.17
CA ASP A 1048 17.32 -8.60 7.37
C ASP A 1048 18.54 -7.67 7.17
N ALA A 1049 18.57 -6.55 7.88
CA ALA A 1049 19.60 -5.53 7.70
C ALA A 1049 20.56 -5.51 8.88
N LEU A 1050 21.87 -5.55 8.60
CA LEU A 1050 22.89 -5.34 9.62
C LEU A 1050 23.09 -3.83 9.83
N VAL A 1051 22.93 -3.38 11.05
CA VAL A 1051 22.99 -1.97 11.45
C VAL A 1051 24.19 -1.75 12.35
N PHE A 1052 25.00 -0.76 12.01
CA PHE A 1052 26.21 -0.35 12.72
C PHE A 1052 26.01 1.03 13.35
N CYS A 1053 26.09 1.12 14.68
CA CYS A 1053 26.05 2.37 15.44
C CYS A 1053 27.37 2.66 16.19
N ALA A 1054 27.96 3.85 15.99
CA ALA A 1054 29.17 4.28 16.72
C ALA A 1054 29.06 5.70 17.28
N ARG A 1055 29.65 5.92 18.46
CA ARG A 1055 29.91 7.25 19.05
C ARG A 1055 31.28 7.30 19.69
N ALA A 1056 31.74 8.48 20.09
CA ALA A 1056 32.97 8.58 20.89
C ALA A 1056 32.80 7.81 22.20
N CYS A 1057 33.80 7.03 22.60
CA CYS A 1057 33.82 6.41 23.93
C CYS A 1057 34.14 7.50 24.96
N SER A 1058 33.39 7.52 26.05
CA SER A 1058 33.53 8.47 27.16
C SER A 1058 34.79 8.21 27.99
#